data_AF-A0A439M5H3-F1
#
_entry.id   AF-A0A439M5H3-F1
#
_cell.length_a   1.000
_cell.length_b   1.000
_cell.length_c   1.000
_cell.angle_alpha   90.00
_cell.angle_beta   90.00
_cell.angle_gamma   90.00
#
_symmetry.space_group_name_H-M   'P 1'
#
loop_
_entity.id
_entity.type
_entity.pdbx_description
1 polymer ?
#
loop_
_entity_poly.entity_id
_entity_poly.type
_entity_poly.pdbx_seq_one_letter_code
_entity_poly.pdbx_strand_id
1 'polypeptide(L)'
;MKKIAAILALSASTLGLSAGVSFADYTLNILHFNDWHSRIEGNNKYESTCSAEEETKGECIGGAGRLITAIAGERKKLEGQNVLLLNAGDSFQGSLFYTTYKGAVEEEFLNQIKPDAVTLGNHEFDDGETALVPYLDKAKFPIVSANVMPNDKSGASGKIKSSIVVEVGGQKIGIIGAVTNDTPELASPGPNIAIADDVKSITADVEKLKAQGINKIIAVTHIGYRRERDVIAKIPGIDVVVGGHSHTLLSNTDPKAEGPYPTMVDNPDGSKVPVVQAASYSKYLGEFKVVFDDNGVVKEASGAPIYLDKSITPDPTVLARIKELGAPIEALKNKEVAETTKAIDGSRENCRARECEMGNLVSDAILDRTKGQGVEIVISNGGGLRASIDQGTVTMGEVLTVLPFQNTLATFKISGKDLVAGLESGLSQVEDGAGRFPQVAGLKYSFDKSVAPNAGRVKSVEVMENGAWAPINPDKQYLVATNNYVRQGGDGYKVFAEGAKDAYDYGPGLEQVVADYLGAHRPYTPKLDGRITEIAAPTAAAEPAKPAEPPAETAPANAEPAMPAMPSGSSDIAGTPPAVPAETAPAAPAETAKPAETAPAAEPAKPAEAVPASPAPAAEPAKPAETKPADTSHTIAAGDTYWDLARKAYGDATKWKLISEANKDFKPRRLPLGATLTIPPAAK
;
A
#
# COMPACT_ATOMS: atom_id res chain seq x y z
N MET A 1 -38.05 74.18 30.28
CA MET A 1 -36.71 74.05 29.63
C MET A 1 -35.78 72.99 30.28
N LYS A 2 -35.71 72.79 31.60
CA LYS A 2 -34.73 71.85 32.20
C LYS A 2 -34.97 70.32 32.07
N LYS A 3 -36.14 69.86 31.58
CA LYS A 3 -36.44 68.41 31.44
C LYS A 3 -36.19 67.79 30.05
N ILE A 4 -35.96 68.61 29.02
CA ILE A 4 -35.76 68.11 27.64
C ILE A 4 -34.29 67.76 27.37
N ALA A 5 -33.35 68.48 27.99
CA ALA A 5 -31.91 68.22 27.84
C ALA A 5 -31.45 66.83 28.36
N ALA A 6 -32.13 66.28 29.37
CA ALA A 6 -31.77 64.98 29.95
C ALA A 6 -32.09 63.78 29.03
N ILE A 7 -33.11 63.90 28.15
CA ILE A 7 -33.51 62.82 27.25
C ILE A 7 -32.60 62.76 26.01
N LEU A 8 -32.13 63.92 25.54
CA LEU A 8 -31.12 64.02 24.47
C LEU A 8 -29.73 63.51 24.91
N ALA A 9 -29.37 63.69 26.19
CA ALA A 9 -28.13 63.14 26.73
C ALA A 9 -28.14 61.60 26.87
N LEU A 10 -29.31 60.97 27.01
CA LEU A 10 -29.43 59.51 27.13
C LEU A 10 -29.51 58.79 25.77
N SER A 11 -29.93 59.50 24.71
CA SER A 11 -30.01 58.97 23.35
C SER A 11 -28.70 59.14 22.55
N ALA A 12 -27.78 60.00 23.01
CA ALA A 12 -26.41 60.06 22.48
C ALA A 12 -25.53 58.87 22.96
N SER A 13 -25.80 58.32 24.15
CA SER A 13 -25.00 57.23 24.72
C SER A 13 -25.31 55.84 24.13
N THR A 14 -26.42 55.69 23.41
CA THR A 14 -26.79 54.43 22.72
C THR A 14 -26.24 54.31 21.30
N LEU A 15 -25.71 55.39 20.70
CA LEU A 15 -25.00 55.32 19.41
C LEU A 15 -23.49 55.03 19.56
N GLY A 16 -22.96 54.98 20.79
CA GLY A 16 -21.54 54.69 21.05
C GLY A 16 -21.17 53.21 21.16
N LEU A 17 -22.15 52.30 21.05
CA LEU A 17 -21.96 50.85 21.24
C LEU A 17 -22.32 49.99 20.03
N SER A 18 -22.65 50.61 18.89
CA SER A 18 -22.39 49.99 17.58
C SER A 18 -20.91 50.13 17.25
N ALA A 19 -20.06 49.50 18.06
CA ALA A 19 -18.81 49.00 17.53
C ALA A 19 -19.21 48.05 16.42
N GLY A 20 -19.00 48.46 15.16
CA GLY A 20 -19.20 47.55 14.04
C GLY A 20 -18.40 46.30 14.34
N VAL A 21 -19.06 45.13 14.31
CA VAL A 21 -18.37 43.86 14.47
C VAL A 21 -17.25 43.89 13.45
N SER A 22 -16.00 43.86 13.92
CA SER A 22 -14.84 43.91 13.04
C SER A 22 -14.74 42.54 12.39
N PHE A 23 -15.54 42.34 11.35
CA PHE A 23 -15.52 41.18 10.46
C PHE A 23 -14.07 40.93 10.03
N ALA A 24 -13.53 39.81 10.49
CA ALA A 24 -12.11 39.52 10.44
C ALA A 24 -11.94 38.09 9.97
N ASP A 25 -11.37 37.96 8.77
CA ASP A 25 -11.10 36.66 8.14
C ASP A 25 -10.37 35.73 9.12
N TYR A 26 -10.91 34.53 9.31
CA TYR A 26 -10.29 33.52 10.16
C TYR A 26 -9.22 32.78 9.36
N THR A 27 -7.95 32.97 9.73
CA THR A 27 -6.82 32.24 9.14
C THR A 27 -6.51 31.01 9.98
N LEU A 28 -6.36 29.85 9.32
CA LEU A 28 -5.96 28.58 9.90
C LEU A 28 -4.77 28.02 9.13
N ASN A 29 -3.70 27.65 9.83
CA ASN A 29 -2.59 26.91 9.26
C ASN A 29 -2.80 25.42 9.51
N ILE A 30 -2.59 24.59 8.49
CA ILE A 30 -2.73 23.14 8.55
C ILE A 30 -1.38 22.53 8.15
N LEU A 31 -0.78 21.84 9.11
CA LEU A 31 0.31 20.90 8.88
C LEU A 31 -0.29 19.51 8.65
N HIS A 32 0.19 18.75 7.68
CA HIS A 32 -0.29 17.39 7.46
C HIS A 32 0.76 16.46 6.85
N PHE A 33 0.55 15.17 7.06
CA PHE A 33 1.30 14.09 6.43
C PHE A 33 0.42 12.85 6.31
N ASN A 34 0.74 12.01 5.35
CA ASN A 34 -0.06 10.85 4.94
C ASN A 34 0.88 9.73 4.49
N ASP A 35 0.40 8.48 4.50
CA ASP A 35 1.09 7.34 3.91
C ASP A 35 2.52 7.19 4.47
N TRP A 36 2.64 7.31 5.79
CA TRP A 36 3.94 7.27 6.46
C TRP A 36 4.58 5.87 6.41
N HIS A 37 3.75 4.81 6.34
CA HIS A 37 4.15 3.41 6.13
C HIS A 37 5.43 3.01 6.87
N SER A 38 5.39 3.11 8.20
CA SER A 38 6.46 2.64 9.08
C SER A 38 7.86 3.14 8.69
N ARG A 39 7.98 4.30 8.02
CA ARG A 39 9.26 4.95 7.72
C ARG A 39 9.76 5.69 8.96
N ILE A 40 10.02 4.88 9.99
CA ILE A 40 10.56 5.26 11.29
C ILE A 40 11.98 5.79 11.11
N GLU A 41 12.81 5.03 10.39
CA GLU A 41 14.11 5.45 9.89
C GLU A 41 13.97 6.42 8.70
N GLY A 42 15.02 7.18 8.42
CA GLY A 42 15.09 7.98 7.19
C GLY A 42 15.17 7.07 5.95
N ASN A 43 14.73 7.58 4.81
CA ASN A 43 14.77 6.89 3.52
C ASN A 43 15.89 7.47 2.63
N ASN A 44 16.44 6.68 1.72
CA ASN A 44 17.30 7.19 0.65
C ASN A 44 16.48 7.54 -0.60
N LYS A 45 17.16 7.94 -1.68
CA LYS A 45 16.54 8.30 -2.97
C LYS A 45 15.81 7.15 -3.70
N TYR A 46 15.93 5.90 -3.22
CA TYR A 46 15.20 4.73 -3.71
C TYR A 46 14.07 4.33 -2.78
N GLU A 47 13.74 5.18 -1.78
CA GLU A 47 12.63 4.99 -0.85
C GLU A 47 12.82 3.76 0.08
N SER A 48 14.08 3.34 0.22
CA SER A 48 14.51 2.28 1.13
C SER A 48 15.14 2.87 2.40
N THR A 49 15.18 2.12 3.51
CA THR A 49 15.90 2.49 4.74
C THR A 49 17.29 3.02 4.41
N CYS A 50 17.57 4.23 4.89
CA CYS A 50 18.82 4.93 4.62
C CYS A 50 19.94 4.47 5.56
N SER A 51 21.10 4.19 5.01
CA SER A 51 22.28 3.80 5.80
C SER A 51 22.91 4.99 6.53
N ALA A 52 23.67 4.71 7.59
CA ALA A 52 24.46 5.72 8.29
C ALA A 52 25.52 6.41 7.39
N GLU A 53 25.96 5.74 6.31
CA GLU A 53 26.87 6.31 5.32
C GLU A 53 26.16 7.33 4.43
N GLU A 54 24.96 7.01 3.93
CA GLU A 54 24.08 7.93 3.19
C GLU A 54 23.66 9.13 4.06
N GLU A 55 23.39 8.91 5.36
CA GLU A 55 23.08 9.99 6.31
C GLU A 55 24.27 10.94 6.47
N THR A 56 25.49 10.40 6.57
CA THR A 56 26.73 11.19 6.63
C THR A 56 26.98 12.00 5.34
N LYS A 57 26.55 11.49 4.18
CA LYS A 57 26.60 12.22 2.89
C LYS A 57 25.45 13.22 2.73
N GLY A 58 24.45 13.19 3.61
CA GLY A 58 23.22 13.97 3.49
C GLY A 58 22.34 13.53 2.33
N GLU A 59 22.31 12.23 2.05
CA GLU A 59 21.49 11.59 1.01
C GLU A 59 20.14 11.05 1.55
N CYS A 60 19.96 11.08 2.87
CA CYS A 60 18.72 10.67 3.53
C CYS A 60 17.65 11.77 3.62
N ILE A 61 16.40 11.34 3.61
CA ILE A 61 15.20 12.17 3.72
C ILE A 61 14.17 11.53 4.66
N GLY A 62 13.30 12.35 5.27
CA GLY A 62 12.23 11.89 6.15
C GLY A 62 12.72 11.10 7.37
N GLY A 63 11.89 10.16 7.82
CA GLY A 63 12.06 9.44 9.08
C GLY A 63 11.43 10.20 10.26
N ALA A 64 11.08 9.48 11.33
CA ALA A 64 10.46 10.07 12.52
C ALA A 64 11.30 11.24 13.07
N GLY A 65 12.62 11.10 13.08
CA GLY A 65 13.55 12.11 13.58
C GLY A 65 13.49 13.44 12.81
N ARG A 66 13.41 13.43 11.47
CA ARG A 66 13.27 14.67 10.68
C ARG A 66 11.85 15.21 10.75
N LEU A 67 10.84 14.34 10.68
CA LEU A 67 9.43 14.73 10.74
C LEU A 67 9.09 15.45 12.05
N ILE A 68 9.57 14.92 13.19
CA ILE A 68 9.40 15.55 14.51
C ILE A 68 10.11 16.90 14.59
N THR A 69 11.37 17.01 14.11
CA THR A 69 12.06 18.32 14.05
C THR A 69 11.32 19.32 13.17
N ALA A 70 10.88 18.91 11.98
CA ALA A 70 10.16 19.77 11.03
C ALA A 70 8.87 20.31 11.65
N ILE A 71 8.02 19.43 12.20
CA ILE A 71 6.76 19.79 12.85
C ILE A 71 7.00 20.73 14.05
N ALA A 72 8.04 20.48 14.86
CA ALA A 72 8.41 21.36 15.96
C ALA A 72 8.90 22.74 15.47
N GLY A 73 9.64 22.76 14.36
CA GLY A 73 10.09 23.97 13.68
C GLY A 73 8.92 24.82 13.17
N GLU A 74 7.99 24.22 12.43
CA GLU A 74 6.82 24.93 11.89
C GLU A 74 5.87 25.39 12.99
N ARG A 75 5.55 24.55 13.99
CA ARG A 75 4.75 24.96 15.15
C ARG A 75 5.37 26.15 15.90
N LYS A 76 6.71 26.29 15.91
CA LYS A 76 7.40 27.44 16.49
C LYS A 76 7.35 28.69 15.60
N LYS A 77 7.44 28.55 14.26
CA LYS A 77 7.23 29.69 13.34
C LYS A 77 5.80 30.22 13.40
N LEU A 78 4.84 29.34 13.65
CA LEU A 78 3.41 29.62 13.74
C LEU A 78 2.95 29.92 15.18
N GLU A 79 3.87 30.19 16.11
CA GLU A 79 3.54 30.52 17.51
C GLU A 79 2.62 31.75 17.58
N GLY A 80 1.54 31.65 18.37
CA GLY A 80 0.50 32.67 18.45
C GLY A 80 -0.51 32.70 17.29
N GLN A 81 -0.39 31.78 16.31
CA GLN A 81 -1.37 31.60 15.23
C GLN A 81 -2.26 30.37 15.46
N ASN A 82 -3.29 30.24 14.63
CA ASN A 82 -4.14 29.05 14.59
C ASN A 82 -3.43 27.95 13.79
N VAL A 83 -3.23 26.78 14.39
CA VAL A 83 -2.54 25.64 13.78
C VAL A 83 -3.27 24.35 14.10
N LEU A 84 -3.41 23.48 13.10
CA LEU A 84 -3.75 22.06 13.28
C LEU A 84 -2.66 21.19 12.63
N LEU A 85 -2.39 20.02 13.22
CA LEU A 85 -1.58 18.97 12.64
C LEU A 85 -2.45 17.72 12.40
N LEU A 86 -2.53 17.26 11.16
CA LEU A 86 -3.42 16.17 10.75
C LEU A 86 -2.62 15.02 10.13
N ASN A 87 -2.98 13.77 10.44
CA ASN A 87 -2.49 12.59 9.72
C ASN A 87 -3.61 11.93 8.93
N ALA A 88 -3.38 11.69 7.64
CA ALA A 88 -4.37 11.12 6.72
C ALA A 88 -4.21 9.59 6.51
N GLY A 89 -3.86 8.84 7.55
CA GLY A 89 -3.82 7.37 7.54
C GLY A 89 -2.55 6.75 6.96
N ASP A 90 -2.52 5.42 6.96
CA ASP A 90 -1.41 4.55 6.55
C ASP A 90 -0.09 4.92 7.23
N SER A 91 -0.11 4.87 8.57
CA SER A 91 1.12 4.82 9.36
C SER A 91 1.68 3.39 9.44
N PHE A 92 0.82 2.37 9.31
CA PHE A 92 1.16 0.96 9.32
C PHE A 92 1.78 0.46 8.00
N GLN A 93 2.36 -0.75 8.07
CA GLN A 93 3.02 -1.47 6.96
C GLN A 93 4.28 -0.76 6.40
N GLY A 94 5.09 -1.45 5.59
CA GLY A 94 6.12 -0.82 4.75
C GLY A 94 7.54 -0.78 5.32
N SER A 95 7.78 -1.28 6.53
CA SER A 95 9.12 -1.54 7.04
C SER A 95 9.16 -2.68 8.06
N LEU A 96 10.37 -3.14 8.39
CA LEU A 96 10.58 -4.15 9.42
C LEU A 96 10.16 -3.69 10.82
N PHE A 97 10.04 -2.38 11.08
CA PHE A 97 9.49 -1.88 12.34
C PHE A 97 8.04 -2.33 12.48
N TYR A 98 7.20 -2.16 11.46
CA TYR A 98 5.83 -2.67 11.49
C TYR A 98 5.79 -4.20 11.63
N THR A 99 6.60 -4.94 10.86
CA THR A 99 6.66 -6.41 10.95
C THR A 99 7.02 -6.89 12.36
N THR A 100 7.85 -6.14 13.09
CA THR A 100 8.35 -6.47 14.44
C THR A 100 7.40 -6.01 15.55
N TYR A 101 6.88 -4.79 15.43
CA TYR A 101 6.19 -4.07 16.51
C TYR A 101 4.69 -3.88 16.29
N LYS A 102 4.17 -4.22 15.10
CA LYS A 102 2.73 -4.32 14.78
C LYS A 102 1.93 -3.08 15.20
N GLY A 103 2.41 -1.90 14.81
CA GLY A 103 1.77 -0.61 15.08
C GLY A 103 2.21 0.09 16.37
N ALA A 104 2.95 -0.59 17.26
CA ALA A 104 3.34 -0.01 18.55
C ALA A 104 4.41 1.08 18.45
N VAL A 105 5.30 1.04 17.45
CA VAL A 105 6.32 2.07 17.25
C VAL A 105 5.75 3.27 16.49
N GLU A 106 4.86 3.00 15.54
CA GLU A 106 4.04 3.98 14.84
C GLU A 106 3.20 4.78 15.86
N GLU A 107 2.54 4.10 16.81
CA GLU A 107 1.86 4.72 17.95
C GLU A 107 2.78 5.56 18.83
N GLU A 108 3.94 5.02 19.23
CA GLU A 108 4.88 5.71 20.12
C GLU A 108 5.31 7.06 19.52
N PHE A 109 5.69 7.07 18.25
CA PHE A 109 6.12 8.29 17.56
C PHE A 109 4.95 9.22 17.18
N LEU A 110 3.77 8.71 16.80
CA LEU A 110 2.58 9.56 16.63
C LEU A 110 2.18 10.24 17.95
N ASN A 111 2.32 9.56 19.08
CA ASN A 111 2.13 10.13 20.41
C ASN A 111 3.17 11.20 20.77
N GLN A 112 4.38 11.14 20.21
CA GLN A 112 5.39 12.20 20.33
C GLN A 112 5.08 13.39 19.39
N ILE A 113 4.65 13.11 18.16
CA ILE A 113 4.24 14.09 17.13
C ILE A 113 3.01 14.90 17.57
N LYS A 114 2.06 14.26 18.27
CA LYS A 114 0.81 14.86 18.77
C LYS A 114 -0.03 15.49 17.64
N PRO A 115 -0.54 14.69 16.68
CA PRO A 115 -1.53 15.18 15.73
C PRO A 115 -2.84 15.53 16.45
N ASP A 116 -3.51 16.56 15.97
CA ASP A 116 -4.80 17.04 16.46
C ASP A 116 -5.97 16.17 15.96
N ALA A 117 -5.77 15.46 14.85
CA ALA A 117 -6.60 14.33 14.42
C ALA A 117 -5.83 13.36 13.51
N VAL A 118 -6.22 12.09 13.55
CA VAL A 118 -5.70 11.01 12.69
C VAL A 118 -6.88 10.27 12.07
N THR A 119 -6.90 10.05 10.75
CA THR A 119 -7.81 9.06 10.14
C THR A 119 -7.12 7.71 10.00
N LEU A 120 -7.90 6.64 9.87
CA LEU A 120 -7.38 5.32 9.52
C LEU A 120 -7.24 5.22 8.00
N GLY A 121 -6.11 4.67 7.56
CA GLY A 121 -5.91 4.15 6.21
C GLY A 121 -6.23 2.66 6.11
N ASN A 122 -5.97 2.04 4.95
CA ASN A 122 -6.25 0.61 4.79
C ASN A 122 -5.22 -0.27 5.53
N HIS A 123 -3.96 0.14 5.63
CA HIS A 123 -2.93 -0.67 6.30
C HIS A 123 -3.08 -0.74 7.82
N GLU A 124 -3.83 0.18 8.44
CA GLU A 124 -4.25 0.04 9.83
C GLU A 124 -5.07 -1.24 10.10
N PHE A 125 -5.55 -1.91 9.04
CA PHE A 125 -6.30 -3.17 9.11
C PHE A 125 -5.52 -4.41 8.61
N ASP A 126 -4.22 -4.33 8.30
CA ASP A 126 -3.45 -5.44 7.70
C ASP A 126 -3.46 -6.72 8.56
N ASP A 127 -3.13 -6.59 9.85
CA ASP A 127 -3.19 -7.63 10.87
C ASP A 127 -4.55 -7.66 11.63
N GLY A 128 -5.54 -6.95 11.08
CA GLY A 128 -6.90 -6.80 11.64
C GLY A 128 -6.90 -6.23 13.06
N GLU A 129 -7.87 -6.68 13.87
CA GLU A 129 -8.04 -6.24 15.26
C GLU A 129 -6.80 -6.51 16.14
N THR A 130 -5.93 -7.46 15.75
CA THR A 130 -4.72 -7.85 16.51
C THR A 130 -3.69 -6.72 16.62
N ALA A 131 -3.52 -5.91 15.57
CA ALA A 131 -2.66 -4.73 15.58
C ALA A 131 -3.47 -3.44 15.82
N LEU A 132 -4.67 -3.35 15.23
CA LEU A 132 -5.51 -2.16 15.33
C LEU A 132 -5.90 -1.85 16.78
N VAL A 133 -6.41 -2.82 17.55
CA VAL A 133 -6.94 -2.54 18.89
C VAL A 133 -5.84 -2.08 19.87
N PRO A 134 -4.65 -2.71 19.94
CA PRO A 134 -3.53 -2.20 20.75
C PRO A 134 -3.05 -0.80 20.37
N TYR A 135 -3.14 -0.42 19.09
CA TYR A 135 -2.85 0.93 18.61
C TYR A 135 -3.93 1.94 19.09
N LEU A 136 -5.21 1.60 18.88
CA LEU A 136 -6.35 2.41 19.36
C LEU A 136 -6.34 2.60 20.89
N ASP A 137 -5.87 1.61 21.65
CA ASP A 137 -5.79 1.64 23.12
C ASP A 137 -4.74 2.61 23.67
N LYS A 138 -3.68 2.88 22.89
CA LYS A 138 -2.53 3.69 23.35
C LYS A 138 -2.43 5.05 22.67
N ALA A 139 -3.17 5.28 21.58
CA ALA A 139 -3.27 6.57 20.92
C ALA A 139 -3.72 7.68 21.89
N LYS A 140 -2.93 8.75 21.98
CA LYS A 140 -3.20 9.97 22.79
C LYS A 140 -3.74 11.12 21.95
N PHE A 141 -4.07 10.83 20.69
CA PHE A 141 -4.66 11.71 19.69
C PHE A 141 -6.03 11.13 19.28
N PRO A 142 -6.99 11.96 18.85
CA PRO A 142 -8.29 11.47 18.45
C PRO A 142 -8.23 10.81 17.07
N ILE A 143 -8.73 9.58 16.99
CA ILE A 143 -8.84 8.82 15.75
C ILE A 143 -10.26 8.97 15.19
N VAL A 144 -10.34 9.38 13.93
CA VAL A 144 -11.59 9.66 13.22
C VAL A 144 -11.77 8.77 12.00
N SER A 145 -12.94 8.15 11.83
CA SER A 145 -13.39 7.58 10.57
C SER A 145 -14.90 7.37 10.59
N ALA A 146 -15.63 8.05 9.71
CA ALA A 146 -17.09 8.03 9.66
C ALA A 146 -17.66 6.79 8.96
N ASN A 147 -16.85 6.05 8.20
CA ASN A 147 -17.26 4.84 7.49
C ASN A 147 -16.64 3.54 8.04
N VAL A 148 -15.79 3.60 9.06
CA VAL A 148 -15.37 2.40 9.82
C VAL A 148 -16.40 2.12 10.90
N MET A 149 -17.04 0.94 10.81
CA MET A 149 -18.18 0.56 11.65
C MET A 149 -17.89 -0.73 12.45
N PRO A 150 -17.19 -0.63 13.60
CA PRO A 150 -17.03 -1.76 14.52
C PRO A 150 -18.39 -2.13 15.16
N ASN A 151 -18.70 -3.42 15.23
CA ASN A 151 -19.85 -3.92 16.00
C ASN A 151 -19.48 -4.22 17.46
N ASP A 152 -20.48 -4.57 18.28
CA ASP A 152 -20.31 -4.83 19.73
C ASP A 152 -19.34 -5.96 20.10
N LYS A 153 -18.91 -6.79 19.14
CA LYS A 153 -17.89 -7.84 19.33
C LYS A 153 -16.47 -7.36 19.01
N SER A 154 -16.32 -6.22 18.34
CA SER A 154 -15.02 -5.66 17.99
C SER A 154 -14.38 -4.97 19.19
N GLY A 155 -13.09 -5.21 19.39
CA GLY A 155 -12.27 -4.47 20.35
C GLY A 155 -12.11 -3.00 19.96
N ALA A 156 -12.37 -2.61 18.70
CA ALA A 156 -12.35 -1.22 18.25
C ALA A 156 -13.64 -0.43 18.59
N SER A 157 -14.68 -1.09 19.12
CA SER A 157 -15.95 -0.44 19.44
C SER A 157 -15.78 0.71 20.44
N GLY A 158 -16.33 1.88 20.10
CA GLY A 158 -16.23 3.11 20.89
C GLY A 158 -14.85 3.80 20.89
N LYS A 159 -13.83 3.25 20.23
CA LYS A 159 -12.47 3.84 20.16
C LYS A 159 -12.28 4.76 18.96
N ILE A 160 -12.99 4.50 17.86
CA ILE A 160 -13.00 5.31 16.65
C ILE A 160 -14.21 6.24 16.68
N LYS A 161 -14.02 7.54 16.44
CA LYS A 161 -15.10 8.52 16.33
C LYS A 161 -15.43 8.76 14.86
N SER A 162 -16.68 9.05 14.52
CA SER A 162 -17.02 9.39 13.12
C SER A 162 -16.44 10.76 12.74
N SER A 163 -16.68 11.74 13.61
CA SER A 163 -16.19 13.11 13.55
C SER A 163 -15.79 13.62 14.94
N ILE A 164 -14.94 14.65 14.99
CA ILE A 164 -14.70 15.46 16.19
C ILE A 164 -14.95 16.95 15.93
N VAL A 165 -14.98 17.74 17.02
CA VAL A 165 -14.98 19.20 16.98
C VAL A 165 -13.79 19.69 17.80
N VAL A 166 -12.95 20.52 17.21
CA VAL A 166 -11.81 21.16 17.87
C VAL A 166 -12.04 22.67 17.95
N GLU A 167 -11.51 23.32 18.97
CA GLU A 167 -11.57 24.78 19.13
C GLU A 167 -10.19 25.38 18.95
N VAL A 168 -10.03 26.24 17.94
CA VAL A 168 -8.75 26.87 17.58
C VAL A 168 -8.99 28.36 17.35
N GLY A 169 -8.33 29.22 18.13
CA GLY A 169 -8.53 30.67 18.05
C GLY A 169 -9.96 31.13 18.37
N GLY A 170 -10.68 30.39 19.21
CA GLY A 170 -12.10 30.66 19.53
C GLY A 170 -13.08 30.31 18.41
N GLN A 171 -12.65 29.66 17.34
CA GLN A 171 -13.52 29.08 16.30
C GLN A 171 -13.63 27.56 16.48
N LYS A 172 -14.83 27.03 16.23
CA LYS A 172 -15.08 25.58 16.20
C LYS A 172 -14.88 25.04 14.79
N ILE A 173 -14.07 24.01 14.66
CA ILE A 173 -13.78 23.31 13.41
C ILE A 173 -14.23 21.86 13.57
N GLY A 174 -15.07 21.39 12.64
CA GLY A 174 -15.42 19.98 12.52
C GLY A 174 -14.34 19.24 11.75
N ILE A 175 -13.98 18.04 12.20
CA ILE A 175 -13.06 17.15 11.49
C ILE A 175 -13.76 15.79 11.31
N ILE A 176 -13.92 15.35 10.06
CA ILE A 176 -14.54 14.08 9.69
C ILE A 176 -13.45 13.18 9.11
N GLY A 177 -13.35 11.94 9.60
CA GLY A 177 -12.46 10.94 9.02
C GLY A 177 -13.15 10.07 7.98
N ALA A 178 -12.41 9.43 7.09
CA ALA A 178 -12.89 8.28 6.31
C ALA A 178 -11.74 7.48 5.68
N VAL A 179 -11.98 6.20 5.41
CA VAL A 179 -11.06 5.28 4.72
C VAL A 179 -11.67 4.82 3.39
N THR A 180 -10.85 4.37 2.43
CA THR A 180 -11.34 3.83 1.15
C THR A 180 -12.34 2.68 1.34
N ASN A 181 -13.41 2.68 0.53
CA ASN A 181 -14.41 1.61 0.56
C ASN A 181 -13.80 0.24 0.17
N ASP A 182 -12.65 0.25 -0.51
CA ASP A 182 -11.97 -0.95 -1.01
C ASP A 182 -11.16 -1.67 0.10
N THR A 183 -11.01 -1.09 1.30
CA THR A 183 -10.24 -1.68 2.43
C THR A 183 -10.48 -3.17 2.69
N PRO A 184 -11.69 -3.76 2.57
CA PRO A 184 -11.90 -5.21 2.73
C PRO A 184 -11.27 -6.08 1.62
N GLU A 185 -10.89 -5.50 0.48
CA GLU A 185 -10.13 -6.15 -0.60
C GLU A 185 -8.62 -5.91 -0.46
N LEU A 186 -8.23 -4.76 0.11
CA LEU A 186 -6.84 -4.32 0.24
C LEU A 186 -6.14 -4.85 1.52
N ALA A 187 -6.89 -5.02 2.61
CA ALA A 187 -6.40 -5.35 3.95
C ALA A 187 -7.35 -6.34 4.67
N SER A 188 -7.18 -6.54 5.98
CA SER A 188 -7.87 -7.60 6.77
C SER A 188 -8.74 -7.05 7.93
N PRO A 189 -9.72 -6.15 7.70
CA PRO A 189 -10.55 -5.57 8.78
C PRO A 189 -11.34 -6.60 9.60
N GLY A 190 -11.52 -7.81 9.07
CA GLY A 190 -12.14 -8.94 9.78
C GLY A 190 -13.67 -8.87 9.81
N PRO A 191 -14.34 -9.86 10.45
CA PRO A 191 -15.78 -10.00 10.41
C PRO A 191 -16.55 -9.03 11.32
N ASN A 192 -15.86 -8.31 12.22
CA ASN A 192 -16.51 -7.44 13.21
C ASN A 192 -16.48 -5.95 12.86
N ILE A 193 -15.73 -5.56 11.83
CA ILE A 193 -15.61 -4.17 11.38
C ILE A 193 -16.09 -4.11 9.93
N ALA A 194 -17.21 -3.41 9.71
CA ALA A 194 -17.70 -3.13 8.36
C ALA A 194 -17.13 -1.80 7.86
N ILE A 195 -16.85 -1.72 6.55
CA ILE A 195 -16.52 -0.46 5.88
C ILE A 195 -17.76 -0.03 5.10
N ALA A 196 -18.32 1.11 5.50
CA ALA A 196 -19.49 1.72 4.89
C ALA A 196 -19.10 2.62 3.70
N ASP A 197 -20.12 3.09 2.98
CA ASP A 197 -20.00 4.06 1.88
C ASP A 197 -19.51 5.41 2.43
N ASP A 198 -18.22 5.71 2.18
CA ASP A 198 -17.54 6.97 2.47
C ASP A 198 -18.38 8.23 2.24
N VAL A 199 -18.98 8.38 1.04
CA VAL A 199 -19.75 9.58 0.68
C VAL A 199 -20.98 9.75 1.57
N LYS A 200 -21.75 8.69 1.80
CA LYS A 200 -22.93 8.73 2.70
C LYS A 200 -22.53 9.01 4.14
N SER A 201 -21.49 8.34 4.64
CA SER A 201 -20.98 8.53 6.00
C SER A 201 -20.50 9.97 6.24
N ILE A 202 -19.67 10.50 5.34
CA ILE A 202 -19.18 11.89 5.43
C ILE A 202 -20.35 12.87 5.34
N THR A 203 -21.30 12.69 4.41
CA THR A 203 -22.47 13.57 4.27
C THR A 203 -23.30 13.62 5.55
N ALA A 204 -23.55 12.47 6.20
CA ALA A 204 -24.30 12.41 7.45
C ALA A 204 -23.59 13.16 8.61
N ASP A 205 -22.27 13.06 8.71
CA ASP A 205 -21.51 13.82 9.71
C ASP A 205 -21.42 15.32 9.38
N VAL A 206 -21.37 15.72 8.10
CA VAL A 206 -21.49 17.14 7.68
C VAL A 206 -22.82 17.73 8.16
N GLU A 207 -23.94 17.04 7.92
CA GLU A 207 -25.27 17.47 8.37
C GLU A 207 -25.33 17.60 9.90
N LYS A 208 -24.80 16.62 10.62
CA LYS A 208 -24.73 16.58 12.09
C LYS A 208 -23.85 17.69 12.68
N LEU A 209 -22.73 18.05 12.03
CA LEU A 209 -21.87 19.16 12.45
C LEU A 209 -22.53 20.52 12.15
N LYS A 210 -23.12 20.69 10.96
CA LYS A 210 -23.89 21.90 10.62
C LYS A 210 -25.08 22.13 11.56
N ALA A 211 -25.77 21.06 11.98
CA ALA A 211 -26.83 21.14 12.98
C ALA A 211 -26.36 21.61 14.37
N GLN A 212 -25.05 21.52 14.68
CA GLN A 212 -24.43 22.06 15.89
C GLN A 212 -23.94 23.52 15.71
N GLY A 213 -24.20 24.15 14.56
CA GLY A 213 -23.75 25.49 14.23
C GLY A 213 -22.29 25.57 13.79
N ILE A 214 -21.68 24.45 13.38
CA ILE A 214 -20.29 24.41 12.88
C ILE A 214 -20.30 24.73 11.39
N ASN A 215 -19.49 25.71 11.00
CA ASN A 215 -19.41 26.24 9.64
C ASN A 215 -18.03 26.10 8.98
N LYS A 216 -17.12 25.33 9.59
CA LYS A 216 -15.79 25.02 9.06
C LYS A 216 -15.56 23.52 9.26
N ILE A 217 -15.55 22.75 8.19
CA ILE A 217 -15.49 21.29 8.21
C ILE A 217 -14.35 20.78 7.31
N ILE A 218 -13.43 20.05 7.92
CA ILE A 218 -12.28 19.42 7.27
C ILE A 218 -12.58 17.92 7.13
N ALA A 219 -12.51 17.40 5.90
CA ALA A 219 -12.42 15.96 5.67
C ALA A 219 -10.95 15.55 5.72
N VAL A 220 -10.58 14.65 6.64
CA VAL A 220 -9.26 14.02 6.70
C VAL A 220 -9.45 12.58 6.25
N THR A 221 -9.05 12.26 5.02
CA THR A 221 -9.46 11.02 4.36
C THR A 221 -8.28 10.23 3.84
N HIS A 222 -8.43 8.91 3.83
CA HIS A 222 -7.49 8.00 3.21
C HIS A 222 -8.19 7.26 2.06
N ILE A 223 -8.47 8.00 0.99
CA ILE A 223 -9.37 7.57 -0.10
C ILE A 223 -8.76 7.75 -1.49
N GLY A 224 -7.72 8.57 -1.64
CA GLY A 224 -6.97 8.75 -2.87
C GLY A 224 -7.37 10.02 -3.63
N TYR A 225 -6.36 10.78 -4.04
CA TYR A 225 -6.46 12.16 -4.55
C TYR A 225 -7.55 12.37 -5.61
N ARG A 226 -7.71 11.41 -6.55
CA ARG A 226 -8.72 11.53 -7.61
C ARG A 226 -10.15 11.44 -7.06
N ARG A 227 -10.42 10.53 -6.12
CA ARG A 227 -11.74 10.39 -5.50
C ARG A 227 -12.00 11.52 -4.50
N GLU A 228 -10.96 11.95 -3.79
CA GLU A 228 -10.98 13.12 -2.92
C GLU A 228 -11.36 14.40 -3.69
N ARG A 229 -10.67 14.67 -4.81
CA ARG A 229 -10.93 15.79 -5.72
C ARG A 229 -12.28 15.69 -6.44
N ASP A 230 -12.59 14.53 -7.01
CA ASP A 230 -13.72 14.42 -7.94
C ASP A 230 -15.05 14.11 -7.25
N VAL A 231 -15.03 13.64 -5.99
CA VAL A 231 -16.20 13.23 -5.21
C VAL A 231 -16.26 13.90 -3.83
N ILE A 232 -15.26 13.71 -2.96
CA ILE A 232 -15.34 14.15 -1.55
C ILE A 232 -15.38 15.68 -1.42
N ALA A 233 -14.53 16.39 -2.16
CA ALA A 233 -14.50 17.86 -2.22
C ALA A 233 -15.77 18.50 -2.81
N LYS A 234 -16.70 17.69 -3.32
CA LYS A 234 -18.00 18.11 -3.88
C LYS A 234 -19.18 17.75 -2.98
N ILE A 235 -18.93 17.24 -1.77
CA ILE A 235 -19.96 17.10 -0.73
C ILE A 235 -20.27 18.51 -0.18
N PRO A 236 -21.53 18.99 -0.21
CA PRO A 236 -21.85 20.38 0.16
C PRO A 236 -21.51 20.74 1.62
N GLY A 237 -20.62 21.72 1.80
CA GLY A 237 -20.00 22.15 3.06
C GLY A 237 -19.03 21.17 3.70
N ILE A 238 -18.28 20.42 2.88
CA ILE A 238 -16.87 20.19 3.18
C ILE A 238 -16.12 21.42 2.70
N ASP A 239 -15.30 22.02 3.56
CA ASP A 239 -14.57 23.26 3.24
C ASP A 239 -13.09 22.99 2.92
N VAL A 240 -12.51 21.88 3.42
CA VAL A 240 -11.12 21.46 3.16
C VAL A 240 -11.05 19.94 3.07
N VAL A 241 -10.23 19.39 2.17
CA VAL A 241 -9.89 17.96 2.13
C VAL A 241 -8.38 17.76 2.32
N VAL A 242 -8.00 16.96 3.31
CA VAL A 242 -6.63 16.52 3.57
C VAL A 242 -6.58 15.01 3.34
N GLY A 243 -5.86 14.60 2.31
CA GLY A 243 -5.95 13.26 1.73
C GLY A 243 -4.74 12.36 1.95
N GLY A 244 -4.89 11.10 1.54
CA GLY A 244 -3.83 10.08 1.51
C GLY A 244 -4.10 8.99 0.47
N HIS A 245 -3.56 7.79 0.67
CA HIS A 245 -3.74 6.57 -0.13
C HIS A 245 -3.02 6.55 -1.48
N SER A 246 -3.16 7.59 -2.29
CA SER A 246 -2.60 7.59 -3.66
C SER A 246 -1.14 8.05 -3.76
N HIS A 247 -0.49 8.32 -2.62
CA HIS A 247 0.90 8.82 -2.52
C HIS A 247 1.13 10.10 -3.34
N THR A 248 0.10 10.91 -3.57
CA THR A 248 0.16 11.97 -4.58
C THR A 248 1.03 13.13 -4.09
N LEU A 249 2.11 13.41 -4.82
CA LEU A 249 2.80 14.69 -4.72
C LEU A 249 1.99 15.76 -5.46
N LEU A 250 1.54 16.76 -4.70
CA LEU A 250 0.99 18.01 -5.24
C LEU A 250 2.01 19.13 -5.03
N SER A 251 2.27 19.95 -6.05
CA SER A 251 3.25 21.04 -5.99
C SER A 251 2.96 22.11 -7.03
N ASN A 252 3.30 23.35 -6.70
CA ASN A 252 3.25 24.48 -7.65
C ASN A 252 4.59 24.68 -8.39
N THR A 253 5.63 23.90 -8.06
CA THR A 253 7.01 24.09 -8.56
C THR A 253 7.66 22.82 -9.12
N ASP A 254 7.17 21.63 -8.77
CA ASP A 254 7.66 20.37 -9.35
C ASP A 254 6.84 20.00 -10.60
N PRO A 255 7.43 19.95 -11.81
CA PRO A 255 6.72 19.56 -13.03
C PRO A 255 6.29 18.08 -13.08
N LYS A 256 6.68 17.25 -12.10
CA LYS A 256 6.25 15.86 -11.95
C LYS A 256 5.05 15.67 -11.00
N ALA A 257 4.61 16.72 -10.30
CA ALA A 257 3.46 16.63 -9.42
C ALA A 257 2.16 16.36 -10.19
N GLU A 258 1.22 15.61 -9.62
CA GLU A 258 -0.06 15.29 -10.30
C GLU A 258 -1.01 16.51 -10.36
N GLY A 259 -0.76 17.53 -9.55
CA GLY A 259 -1.55 18.75 -9.51
C GLY A 259 -0.94 19.85 -8.63
N PRO A 260 -1.54 21.06 -8.63
CA PRO A 260 -1.12 22.17 -7.79
C PRO A 260 -1.43 21.91 -6.31
N TYR A 261 -0.75 22.65 -5.43
CA TYR A 261 -0.91 22.55 -3.98
C TYR A 261 -1.37 23.90 -3.39
N PRO A 262 -2.56 24.00 -2.77
CA PRO A 262 -3.65 23.03 -2.84
C PRO A 262 -4.26 22.94 -4.25
N THR A 263 -4.92 21.83 -4.55
CA THR A 263 -5.80 21.73 -5.71
C THR A 263 -7.16 22.31 -5.35
N MET A 264 -7.53 23.45 -5.94
CA MET A 264 -8.81 24.10 -5.69
C MET A 264 -9.92 23.47 -6.55
N VAL A 265 -10.93 22.90 -5.90
CA VAL A 265 -12.08 22.24 -6.52
C VAL A 265 -13.33 23.11 -6.38
N ASP A 266 -14.14 23.21 -7.43
CA ASP A 266 -15.47 23.84 -7.36
C ASP A 266 -16.49 22.89 -6.72
N ASN A 267 -17.11 23.32 -5.62
CA ASN A 267 -18.19 22.58 -4.95
C ASN A 267 -19.56 22.94 -5.57
N PRO A 268 -20.52 22.00 -5.67
CA PRO A 268 -21.89 22.28 -6.11
C PRO A 268 -22.64 23.38 -5.34
N ASP A 269 -22.24 23.71 -4.10
CA ASP A 269 -22.80 24.82 -3.33
C ASP A 269 -22.25 26.22 -3.72
N GLY A 270 -21.27 26.28 -4.64
CA GLY A 270 -20.66 27.50 -5.14
C GLY A 270 -19.38 27.92 -4.41
N SER A 271 -18.99 27.21 -3.34
CA SER A 271 -17.69 27.40 -2.69
C SER A 271 -16.53 26.76 -3.48
N LYS A 272 -15.29 27.04 -3.07
CA LYS A 272 -14.09 26.35 -3.53
C LYS A 272 -13.41 25.62 -2.38
N VAL A 273 -13.07 24.35 -2.60
CA VAL A 273 -12.49 23.45 -1.60
C VAL A 273 -11.03 23.14 -1.97
N PRO A 274 -10.04 23.54 -1.15
CA PRO A 274 -8.67 23.04 -1.28
C PRO A 274 -8.58 21.55 -0.95
N VAL A 275 -7.95 20.80 -1.84
CA VAL A 275 -7.56 19.39 -1.68
C VAL A 275 -6.04 19.31 -1.61
N VAL A 276 -5.50 18.62 -0.60
CA VAL A 276 -4.04 18.45 -0.40
C VAL A 276 -3.65 17.00 -0.12
N GLN A 277 -2.44 16.64 -0.54
CA GLN A 277 -1.68 15.45 -0.13
C GLN A 277 -0.19 15.83 -0.06
N ALA A 278 0.62 15.08 0.69
CA ALA A 278 2.05 15.34 0.92
C ALA A 278 2.95 14.18 0.46
N ALA A 279 2.62 13.58 -0.71
CA ALA A 279 3.25 12.37 -1.23
C ALA A 279 3.14 11.18 -0.27
N SER A 280 4.25 10.63 0.24
CA SER A 280 4.29 9.49 1.16
C SER A 280 5.62 9.41 1.91
N TYR A 281 5.75 8.42 2.81
CA TYR A 281 7.00 7.99 3.44
C TYR A 281 7.72 9.07 4.26
N SER A 282 7.00 10.10 4.71
CA SER A 282 7.56 11.33 5.32
C SER A 282 8.62 12.03 4.45
N LYS A 283 8.58 11.88 3.12
CA LYS A 283 9.42 12.66 2.19
C LYS A 283 9.12 14.16 2.33
N TYR A 284 7.87 14.49 2.62
CA TYR A 284 7.41 15.86 2.83
C TYR A 284 6.57 16.00 4.09
N LEU A 285 6.56 17.21 4.66
CA LEU A 285 5.53 17.72 5.56
C LEU A 285 4.68 18.72 4.76
N GLY A 286 3.38 18.46 4.61
CA GLY A 286 2.47 19.42 3.99
C GLY A 286 2.23 20.62 4.91
N GLU A 287 2.43 21.84 4.41
CA GLU A 287 2.08 23.08 5.10
C GLU A 287 1.16 23.91 4.20
N PHE A 288 -0.02 24.32 4.69
CA PHE A 288 -0.83 25.33 4.00
C PHE A 288 -1.65 26.19 4.95
N LYS A 289 -1.89 27.42 4.50
CA LYS A 289 -2.77 28.42 5.10
C LYS A 289 -4.12 28.35 4.39
N VAL A 290 -5.22 28.36 5.14
CA VAL A 290 -6.59 28.56 4.66
C VAL A 290 -7.18 29.79 5.33
N VAL A 291 -7.83 30.65 4.55
CA VAL A 291 -8.51 31.86 5.00
C VAL A 291 -10.01 31.67 4.80
N PHE A 292 -10.77 31.74 5.88
CA PHE A 292 -12.22 31.64 5.89
C PHE A 292 -12.87 33.01 6.09
N ASP A 293 -14.01 33.25 5.45
CA ASP A 293 -14.88 34.39 5.76
C ASP A 293 -15.67 34.16 7.07
N ASP A 294 -16.45 35.15 7.49
CA ASP A 294 -17.28 35.06 8.70
C ASP A 294 -18.37 33.97 8.61
N ASN A 295 -18.81 33.61 7.39
CA ASN A 295 -19.77 32.53 7.14
C ASN A 295 -19.10 31.15 7.21
N GLY A 296 -17.77 31.08 7.23
CA GLY A 296 -16.98 29.84 7.22
C GLY A 296 -16.59 29.35 5.83
N VAL A 297 -16.79 30.15 4.78
CA VAL A 297 -16.45 29.80 3.40
C VAL A 297 -14.99 30.14 3.11
N VAL A 298 -14.26 29.26 2.42
CA VAL A 298 -12.86 29.49 2.02
C VAL A 298 -12.77 30.63 0.99
N LYS A 299 -11.98 31.66 1.33
CA LYS A 299 -11.62 32.80 0.46
C LYS A 299 -10.30 32.56 -0.28
N GLU A 300 -9.32 32.01 0.43
CA GLU A 300 -7.95 31.80 -0.06
C GLU A 300 -7.40 30.52 0.58
N ALA A 301 -6.65 29.73 -0.18
CA ALA A 301 -5.81 28.67 0.35
C ALA A 301 -4.47 28.64 -0.41
N SER A 302 -3.36 28.61 0.33
CA SER A 302 -2.01 28.74 -0.24
C SER A 302 -0.95 28.06 0.65
N GLY A 303 0.08 27.46 0.04
CA GLY A 303 1.12 26.72 0.77
C GLY A 303 2.03 25.91 -0.15
N ALA A 304 2.84 25.03 0.44
CA ALA A 304 3.66 24.04 -0.28
C ALA A 304 4.03 22.87 0.64
N PRO A 305 4.31 21.67 0.11
CA PRO A 305 4.95 20.61 0.88
C PRO A 305 6.44 20.92 1.12
N ILE A 306 6.88 20.85 2.38
CA ILE A 306 8.26 21.02 2.82
C ILE A 306 9.00 19.70 2.62
N TYR A 307 10.04 19.66 1.78
CA TYR A 307 10.87 18.47 1.58
C TYR A 307 11.78 18.22 2.78
N LEU A 308 11.74 17.01 3.36
CA LEU A 308 12.40 16.71 4.63
C LEU A 308 13.82 16.16 4.40
N ASP A 309 14.74 17.00 3.91
CA ASP A 309 16.11 16.59 3.57
C ASP A 309 17.16 16.87 4.67
N LYS A 310 18.44 16.87 4.29
CA LYS A 310 19.59 17.20 5.17
C LYS A 310 19.59 18.61 5.76
N SER A 311 18.74 19.53 5.28
CA SER A 311 18.56 20.85 5.91
C SER A 311 17.84 20.77 7.25
N ILE A 312 17.16 19.65 7.53
CA ILE A 312 16.46 19.38 8.78
C ILE A 312 17.26 18.35 9.57
N THR A 313 17.90 18.80 10.66
CA THR A 313 18.61 17.93 11.59
C THR A 313 17.62 17.00 12.30
N PRO A 314 17.75 15.66 12.23
CA PRO A 314 16.86 14.76 12.96
C PRO A 314 17.02 14.93 14.49
N ASP A 315 15.94 14.79 15.25
CA ASP A 315 16.01 14.85 16.72
C ASP A 315 16.92 13.73 17.26
N PRO A 316 17.98 14.05 18.05
CA PRO A 316 18.96 13.05 18.49
C PRO A 316 18.40 12.08 19.54
N THR A 317 17.36 12.46 20.28
CA THR A 317 16.65 11.57 21.22
C THR A 317 15.82 10.56 20.45
N VAL A 318 15.15 11.01 19.38
CA VAL A 318 14.42 10.14 18.46
C VAL A 318 15.37 9.17 17.77
N LEU A 319 16.51 9.64 17.23
CA LEU A 319 17.51 8.75 16.62
C LEU A 319 18.04 7.70 17.60
N ALA A 320 18.29 8.06 18.86
CA ALA A 320 18.70 7.11 19.89
C ALA A 320 17.63 6.04 20.15
N ARG A 321 16.35 6.44 20.21
CA ARG A 321 15.22 5.54 20.39
C ARG A 321 14.99 4.62 19.19
N ILE A 322 15.10 5.14 17.96
CA ILE A 322 15.05 4.34 16.72
C ILE A 322 16.14 3.27 16.74
N LYS A 323 17.37 3.63 17.13
CA LYS A 323 18.49 2.68 17.21
C LYS A 323 18.26 1.57 18.26
N GLU A 324 17.66 1.90 19.39
CA GLU A 324 17.27 0.91 20.41
C GLU A 324 16.23 -0.08 19.86
N LEU A 325 15.19 0.44 19.20
CA LEU A 325 14.12 -0.33 18.55
C LEU A 325 14.61 -1.11 17.31
N GLY A 326 15.69 -0.68 16.66
CA GLY A 326 16.31 -1.41 15.56
C GLY A 326 17.09 -2.66 15.99
N ALA A 327 17.58 -2.72 17.25
CA ALA A 327 18.43 -3.83 17.68
C ALA A 327 17.75 -5.22 17.65
N PRO A 328 16.47 -5.39 18.05
CA PRO A 328 15.74 -6.64 17.84
C PRO A 328 15.48 -6.96 16.36
N ILE A 329 15.39 -5.95 15.49
CA ILE A 329 15.19 -6.12 14.04
C ILE A 329 16.44 -6.73 13.40
N GLU A 330 17.64 -6.32 13.82
CA GLU A 330 18.89 -6.99 13.39
C GLU A 330 18.93 -8.47 13.83
N ALA A 331 18.35 -8.81 14.99
CA ALA A 331 18.19 -10.22 15.38
C ALA A 331 17.17 -10.95 14.50
N LEU A 332 16.10 -10.29 14.06
CA LEU A 332 15.13 -10.86 13.10
C LEU A 332 15.72 -11.07 11.70
N LYS A 333 16.69 -10.27 11.25
CA LYS A 333 17.44 -10.56 10.01
C LYS A 333 18.16 -11.92 10.10
N ASN A 334 18.63 -12.31 11.29
CA ASN A 334 19.24 -13.62 11.51
C ASN A 334 18.21 -14.77 11.70
N LYS A 335 16.90 -14.47 11.68
CA LYS A 335 15.86 -15.49 11.79
C LYS A 335 15.82 -16.33 10.51
N GLU A 336 15.90 -17.65 10.69
CA GLU A 336 15.64 -18.62 9.63
C GLU A 336 14.19 -18.51 9.12
N VAL A 337 14.04 -18.39 7.80
CA VAL A 337 12.75 -18.42 7.11
C VAL A 337 12.48 -19.77 6.44
N ALA A 338 13.52 -20.43 5.94
CA ALA A 338 13.42 -21.73 5.26
C ALA A 338 14.78 -22.45 5.19
N GLU A 339 14.80 -23.57 4.48
CA GLU A 339 16.01 -24.19 3.93
C GLU A 339 15.84 -24.28 2.41
N THR A 340 16.94 -24.23 1.65
CA THR A 340 16.97 -24.49 0.21
C THR A 340 17.90 -25.66 -0.12
N THR A 341 17.46 -26.58 -0.98
CA THR A 341 18.19 -27.82 -1.32
C THR A 341 19.41 -27.58 -2.22
N LYS A 342 19.49 -26.40 -2.84
CA LYS A 342 20.58 -25.92 -3.71
C LYS A 342 20.69 -24.40 -3.57
N ALA A 343 21.78 -23.80 -4.04
CA ALA A 343 21.85 -22.34 -4.18
C ALA A 343 20.76 -21.82 -5.13
N ILE A 344 20.16 -20.68 -4.78
CA ILE A 344 19.21 -19.93 -5.61
C ILE A 344 20.02 -18.83 -6.31
N ASP A 345 20.27 -18.99 -7.60
CA ASP A 345 21.00 -17.97 -8.37
C ASP A 345 20.14 -16.72 -8.60
N GLY A 346 20.61 -15.60 -8.04
CA GLY A 346 20.10 -14.25 -8.24
C GLY A 346 21.13 -13.31 -8.87
N SER A 347 22.17 -13.85 -9.52
CA SER A 347 23.25 -13.07 -10.12
C SER A 347 22.74 -12.12 -11.21
N ARG A 348 23.43 -10.96 -11.33
CA ARG A 348 23.14 -9.96 -12.35
C ARG A 348 23.26 -10.55 -13.76
N GLU A 349 24.26 -11.39 -13.95
CA GLU A 349 24.69 -11.99 -15.21
C GLU A 349 23.61 -12.91 -15.79
N ASN A 350 22.81 -13.54 -14.93
CA ASN A 350 21.79 -14.50 -15.33
C ASN A 350 20.40 -13.86 -15.27
N CYS A 351 20.00 -13.29 -14.13
CA CYS A 351 18.67 -12.70 -13.95
C CYS A 351 18.37 -11.49 -14.83
N ARG A 352 19.38 -10.90 -15.49
CA ARG A 352 19.20 -9.79 -16.45
C ARG A 352 19.42 -10.18 -17.91
N ALA A 353 19.61 -11.47 -18.18
CA ALA A 353 19.95 -11.97 -19.52
C ALA A 353 19.15 -13.20 -19.98
N ARG A 354 18.59 -13.97 -19.03
CA ARG A 354 17.83 -15.21 -19.26
C ARG A 354 16.96 -15.56 -18.03
N GLU A 355 16.25 -16.68 -18.08
CA GLU A 355 15.61 -17.28 -16.89
C GLU A 355 16.64 -17.51 -15.77
N CYS A 356 16.28 -17.19 -14.52
CA CYS A 356 17.10 -17.50 -13.35
C CYS A 356 16.26 -18.01 -12.19
N GLU A 357 16.87 -18.79 -11.31
CA GLU A 357 16.22 -19.46 -10.18
C GLU A 357 15.58 -18.45 -9.21
N MET A 358 16.24 -17.32 -8.93
CA MET A 358 15.67 -16.25 -8.10
C MET A 358 14.47 -15.56 -8.78
N GLY A 359 14.52 -15.41 -10.11
CA GLY A 359 13.43 -14.83 -10.90
C GLY A 359 12.18 -15.70 -10.86
N ASN A 360 12.36 -17.01 -10.93
CA ASN A 360 11.30 -17.99 -10.76
C ASN A 360 10.76 -18.01 -9.33
N LEU A 361 11.64 -18.00 -8.30
CA LEU A 361 11.23 -17.95 -6.89
C LEU A 361 10.36 -16.72 -6.60
N VAL A 362 10.85 -15.51 -6.91
CA VAL A 362 10.13 -14.26 -6.60
C VAL A 362 8.83 -14.17 -7.38
N SER A 363 8.82 -14.56 -8.66
CA SER A 363 7.61 -14.50 -9.48
C SER A 363 6.56 -15.56 -9.07
N ASP A 364 7.00 -16.78 -8.71
CA ASP A 364 6.09 -17.81 -8.19
C ASP A 364 5.51 -17.41 -6.82
N ALA A 365 6.31 -16.77 -5.94
CA ALA A 365 5.85 -16.28 -4.64
C ALA A 365 4.77 -15.18 -4.77
N ILE A 366 4.98 -14.20 -5.66
CA ILE A 366 3.99 -13.15 -5.96
C ILE A 366 2.71 -13.78 -6.52
N LEU A 367 2.82 -14.75 -7.43
CA LEU A 367 1.66 -15.43 -8.01
C LEU A 367 0.89 -16.24 -6.96
N ASP A 368 1.60 -16.98 -6.09
CA ASP A 368 0.98 -17.78 -5.04
C ASP A 368 0.19 -16.92 -4.05
N ARG A 369 0.77 -15.77 -3.65
CA ARG A 369 0.14 -14.81 -2.73
C ARG A 369 -1.10 -14.13 -3.31
N THR A 370 -1.22 -14.05 -4.63
CA THR A 370 -2.26 -13.27 -5.34
C THR A 370 -3.26 -14.10 -6.14
N LYS A 371 -3.04 -15.40 -6.34
CA LYS A 371 -3.96 -16.31 -7.06
C LYS A 371 -5.41 -16.24 -6.54
N GLY A 372 -5.60 -16.03 -5.23
CA GLY A 372 -6.92 -15.89 -4.61
C GLY A 372 -7.69 -14.63 -5.00
N GLN A 373 -6.99 -13.59 -5.48
CA GLN A 373 -7.56 -12.37 -6.05
C GLN A 373 -7.84 -12.49 -7.57
N GLY A 374 -7.49 -13.63 -8.18
CA GLY A 374 -7.61 -13.87 -9.62
C GLY A 374 -6.47 -13.31 -10.47
N VAL A 375 -5.31 -13.00 -9.88
CA VAL A 375 -4.09 -12.70 -10.66
C VAL A 375 -3.67 -13.95 -11.43
N GLU A 376 -3.48 -13.80 -12.75
CA GLU A 376 -3.10 -14.88 -13.66
C GLU A 376 -1.60 -14.85 -14.02
N ILE A 377 -0.97 -13.67 -13.97
CA ILE A 377 0.36 -13.41 -14.54
C ILE A 377 1.19 -12.54 -13.59
N VAL A 378 2.50 -12.83 -13.50
CA VAL A 378 3.49 -11.99 -12.83
C VAL A 378 4.63 -11.61 -13.77
N ILE A 379 5.09 -10.36 -13.66
CA ILE A 379 6.36 -9.89 -14.23
C ILE A 379 7.22 -9.27 -13.11
N SER A 380 8.49 -9.64 -13.03
CA SER A 380 9.48 -9.10 -12.10
C SER A 380 10.72 -8.66 -12.85
N ASN A 381 11.21 -7.44 -12.64
CA ASN A 381 12.44 -6.96 -13.27
C ASN A 381 13.69 -7.56 -12.60
N GLY A 382 14.62 -8.12 -13.37
CA GLY A 382 15.89 -8.66 -12.87
C GLY A 382 16.82 -7.63 -12.19
N GLY A 383 16.48 -6.34 -12.26
CA GLY A 383 17.10 -5.22 -11.55
C GLY A 383 16.76 -5.16 -10.08
N GLY A 384 15.55 -5.63 -9.73
CA GLY A 384 15.02 -5.76 -8.38
C GLY A 384 15.64 -6.93 -7.60
N LEU A 385 16.22 -7.92 -8.30
CA LEU A 385 16.91 -9.07 -7.73
C LEU A 385 18.39 -8.74 -7.55
N ARG A 386 18.87 -8.78 -6.30
CA ARG A 386 20.16 -8.16 -5.92
C ARG A 386 21.25 -9.11 -5.43
N ALA A 387 20.90 -10.32 -5.04
CA ALA A 387 21.83 -11.31 -4.54
C ALA A 387 21.34 -12.74 -4.86
N SER A 388 22.28 -13.69 -4.85
CA SER A 388 21.98 -15.12 -4.76
C SER A 388 21.82 -15.52 -3.28
N ILE A 389 21.23 -16.68 -3.04
CA ILE A 389 21.16 -17.33 -1.72
C ILE A 389 21.87 -18.68 -1.83
N ASP A 390 22.75 -18.99 -0.88
CA ASP A 390 23.52 -20.24 -0.89
C ASP A 390 22.65 -21.46 -0.52
N GLN A 391 23.21 -22.66 -0.68
CA GLN A 391 22.53 -23.89 -0.25
C GLN A 391 22.50 -24.00 1.28
N GLY A 392 21.34 -24.33 1.85
CA GLY A 392 21.19 -24.58 3.30
C GLY A 392 20.08 -23.73 3.92
N THR A 393 20.26 -23.38 5.20
CA THR A 393 19.40 -22.43 5.93
C THR A 393 19.33 -21.10 5.18
N VAL A 394 18.11 -20.58 5.01
CA VAL A 394 17.84 -19.25 4.45
C VAL A 394 17.31 -18.36 5.57
N THR A 395 17.88 -17.18 5.72
CA THR A 395 17.50 -16.17 6.73
C THR A 395 16.68 -15.02 6.13
N MET A 396 15.96 -14.29 6.98
CA MET A 396 15.24 -13.08 6.55
C MET A 396 16.21 -12.00 6.02
N GLY A 397 17.43 -11.92 6.58
CA GLY A 397 18.49 -11.01 6.15
C GLY A 397 18.95 -11.30 4.73
N GLU A 398 19.02 -12.58 4.32
CA GLU A 398 19.28 -12.95 2.94
C GLU A 398 18.13 -12.55 2.01
N VAL A 399 16.86 -12.82 2.38
CA VAL A 399 15.69 -12.38 1.59
C VAL A 399 15.68 -10.85 1.40
N LEU A 400 15.97 -10.09 2.47
CA LEU A 400 16.14 -8.64 2.42
C LEU A 400 17.34 -8.20 1.55
N THR A 401 18.41 -8.99 1.52
CA THR A 401 19.59 -8.72 0.67
C THR A 401 19.27 -8.96 -0.81
N VAL A 402 18.37 -9.91 -1.12
CA VAL A 402 17.83 -10.11 -2.48
C VAL A 402 16.89 -8.96 -2.89
N LEU A 403 16.03 -8.50 -1.98
CA LEU A 403 14.96 -7.53 -2.22
C LEU A 403 15.10 -6.24 -1.36
N PRO A 404 16.23 -5.51 -1.43
CA PRO A 404 16.57 -4.45 -0.47
C PRO A 404 15.76 -3.15 -0.66
N PHE A 405 14.97 -3.05 -1.73
CA PHE A 405 14.27 -1.81 -2.08
C PHE A 405 12.99 -1.55 -1.28
N GLN A 406 12.54 -2.52 -0.46
CA GLN A 406 11.26 -2.46 0.26
C GLN A 406 10.08 -2.19 -0.69
N ASN A 407 10.15 -2.78 -1.88
CA ASN A 407 9.10 -2.74 -2.88
C ASN A 407 7.87 -3.50 -2.39
N THR A 408 6.70 -2.90 -2.55
CA THR A 408 5.41 -3.55 -2.31
C THR A 408 4.96 -4.37 -3.51
N LEU A 409 4.17 -5.40 -3.24
CA LEU A 409 3.42 -6.13 -4.27
C LEU A 409 2.38 -5.18 -4.89
N ALA A 410 2.36 -5.08 -6.21
CA ALA A 410 1.38 -4.28 -6.95
C ALA A 410 0.52 -5.17 -7.87
N THR A 411 -0.77 -4.88 -8.00
CA THR A 411 -1.69 -5.55 -8.92
C THR A 411 -2.39 -4.55 -9.83
N PHE A 412 -2.70 -4.93 -11.07
CA PHE A 412 -3.35 -4.07 -12.06
C PHE A 412 -3.92 -4.87 -13.23
N LYS A 413 -4.90 -4.30 -13.93
CA LYS A 413 -5.43 -4.82 -15.20
C LYS A 413 -4.77 -4.13 -16.37
N ILE A 414 -4.38 -4.88 -17.40
CA ILE A 414 -3.75 -4.36 -18.62
C ILE A 414 -4.16 -5.19 -19.85
N SER A 415 -4.05 -4.63 -21.07
CA SER A 415 -4.31 -5.40 -22.29
C SER A 415 -3.18 -6.38 -22.59
N GLY A 416 -3.49 -7.50 -23.25
CA GLY A 416 -2.46 -8.44 -23.70
C GLY A 416 -1.43 -7.80 -24.63
N LYS A 417 -1.86 -6.86 -25.49
CA LYS A 417 -0.98 -6.06 -26.35
C LYS A 417 0.02 -5.24 -25.54
N ASP A 418 -0.47 -4.53 -24.53
CA ASP A 418 0.36 -3.66 -23.68
C ASP A 418 1.27 -4.47 -22.75
N LEU A 419 0.86 -5.68 -22.37
CA LEU A 419 1.70 -6.67 -21.68
C LEU A 419 2.88 -7.14 -22.55
N VAL A 420 2.63 -7.46 -23.82
CA VAL A 420 3.68 -7.80 -24.81
C VAL A 420 4.61 -6.61 -25.04
N ALA A 421 4.09 -5.39 -25.12
CA ALA A 421 4.91 -4.18 -25.23
C ALA A 421 5.77 -3.96 -23.97
N GLY A 422 5.30 -4.36 -22.79
CA GLY A 422 6.09 -4.41 -21.56
C GLY A 422 7.27 -5.38 -21.68
N LEU A 423 7.04 -6.60 -22.19
CA LEU A 423 8.10 -7.58 -22.43
C LEU A 423 9.13 -7.09 -23.47
N GLU A 424 8.70 -6.47 -24.58
CA GLU A 424 9.60 -5.84 -25.56
C GLU A 424 10.50 -4.77 -24.92
N SER A 425 9.92 -3.88 -24.10
CA SER A 425 10.67 -2.84 -23.38
C SER A 425 11.65 -3.46 -22.37
N GLY A 426 11.23 -4.51 -21.66
CA GLY A 426 12.07 -5.26 -20.73
C GLY A 426 13.26 -5.96 -21.40
N LEU A 427 13.12 -6.33 -22.67
CA LEU A 427 14.20 -6.95 -23.47
C LEU A 427 15.05 -5.91 -24.23
N SER A 428 14.75 -4.62 -24.14
CA SER A 428 15.33 -3.58 -25.01
C SER A 428 16.78 -3.21 -24.69
N GLN A 429 17.35 -3.72 -23.59
CA GLN A 429 18.72 -3.46 -23.12
C GLN A 429 19.33 -4.72 -22.46
N VAL A 430 18.99 -5.90 -22.99
CA VAL A 430 19.46 -7.18 -22.44
C VAL A 430 20.97 -7.36 -22.63
N GLU A 431 21.53 -6.80 -23.70
CA GLU A 431 22.97 -6.76 -24.00
C GLU A 431 23.78 -5.97 -22.97
N ASP A 432 23.19 -4.89 -22.44
CA ASP A 432 23.82 -4.05 -21.41
C ASP A 432 23.74 -4.68 -20.00
N GLY A 433 22.98 -5.76 -19.83
CA GLY A 433 22.61 -6.32 -18.53
C GLY A 433 21.82 -5.31 -17.67
N ALA A 434 20.94 -4.54 -18.31
CA ALA A 434 20.08 -3.58 -17.64
C ALA A 434 19.06 -4.28 -16.72
N GLY A 435 18.61 -3.60 -15.66
CA GLY A 435 17.68 -4.17 -14.67
C GLY A 435 16.34 -4.63 -15.24
N ARG A 436 15.95 -4.09 -16.39
CA ARG A 436 14.63 -4.23 -16.99
C ARG A 436 14.23 -5.64 -17.47
N PHE A 437 15.13 -6.61 -17.53
CA PHE A 437 14.82 -7.96 -18.04
C PHE A 437 13.63 -8.60 -17.30
N PRO A 438 12.58 -9.10 -18.01
CA PRO A 438 11.39 -9.64 -17.37
C PRO A 438 11.57 -11.10 -16.96
N GLN A 439 11.70 -11.34 -15.66
CA GLN A 439 11.39 -12.63 -15.02
C GLN A 439 9.87 -12.76 -14.88
N VAL A 440 9.30 -13.97 -14.94
CA VAL A 440 7.84 -14.14 -15.07
C VAL A 440 7.28 -15.35 -14.30
N ALA A 441 5.99 -15.33 -14.00
CA ALA A 441 5.20 -16.51 -13.62
C ALA A 441 3.78 -16.43 -14.22
N GLY A 442 3.11 -17.56 -14.41
CA GLY A 442 1.79 -17.62 -15.08
C GLY A 442 1.81 -17.33 -16.59
N LEU A 443 2.97 -16.93 -17.12
CA LEU A 443 3.25 -16.59 -18.50
C LEU A 443 4.56 -17.26 -18.93
N LYS A 444 4.63 -17.65 -20.21
CA LYS A 444 5.87 -18.05 -20.88
C LYS A 444 6.14 -17.11 -22.05
N TYR A 445 7.40 -16.86 -22.36
CA TYR A 445 7.76 -16.18 -23.61
C TYR A 445 9.05 -16.71 -24.22
N SER A 446 9.16 -16.56 -25.54
CA SER A 446 10.41 -16.75 -26.27
C SER A 446 10.85 -15.44 -26.91
N PHE A 447 12.15 -15.23 -27.04
CA PHE A 447 12.71 -14.00 -27.60
C PHE A 447 14.00 -14.22 -28.38
N ASP A 448 14.32 -13.29 -29.27
CA ASP A 448 15.49 -13.32 -30.16
C ASP A 448 16.33 -12.06 -29.95
N LYS A 449 17.54 -12.20 -29.40
CA LYS A 449 18.45 -11.07 -29.16
C LYS A 449 19.04 -10.48 -30.44
N SER A 450 19.05 -11.22 -31.57
CA SER A 450 19.58 -10.73 -32.84
C SER A 450 18.70 -9.64 -33.48
N VAL A 451 17.43 -9.58 -33.07
CA VAL A 451 16.49 -8.54 -33.48
C VAL A 451 16.78 -7.24 -32.72
N ALA A 452 16.64 -6.09 -33.38
CA ALA A 452 16.87 -4.80 -32.72
C ALA A 452 15.87 -4.54 -31.55
N PRO A 453 16.26 -3.77 -30.52
CA PRO A 453 15.37 -3.38 -29.42
C PRO A 453 14.02 -2.80 -29.90
N ASN A 454 12.92 -3.29 -29.32
CA ASN A 454 11.53 -2.92 -29.66
C ASN A 454 11.13 -3.19 -31.14
N ALA A 455 11.88 -4.00 -31.89
CA ALA A 455 11.58 -4.36 -33.28
C ALA A 455 10.96 -5.75 -33.42
N GLY A 456 10.27 -6.25 -32.37
CA GLY A 456 9.73 -7.61 -32.33
C GLY A 456 10.75 -8.64 -31.82
N ARG A 457 11.41 -8.33 -30.69
CA ARG A 457 12.30 -9.26 -29.99
C ARG A 457 11.52 -10.44 -29.42
N VAL A 458 10.32 -10.21 -28.91
CA VAL A 458 9.41 -11.23 -28.41
C VAL A 458 8.82 -12.01 -29.60
N LYS A 459 8.91 -13.34 -29.55
CA LYS A 459 8.56 -14.25 -30.66
C LYS A 459 7.34 -15.11 -30.36
N SER A 460 7.15 -15.48 -29.11
CA SER A 460 5.91 -16.07 -28.61
C SER A 460 5.65 -15.57 -27.20
N VAL A 461 4.37 -15.45 -26.84
CA VAL A 461 3.92 -15.26 -25.45
C VAL A 461 2.72 -16.16 -25.26
N GLU A 462 2.81 -17.03 -24.25
CA GLU A 462 1.77 -17.96 -23.87
C GLU A 462 1.34 -17.70 -22.43
N VAL A 463 0.05 -17.83 -22.17
CA VAL A 463 -0.59 -17.64 -20.86
C VAL A 463 -1.38 -18.90 -20.52
N MET A 464 -1.54 -19.19 -19.23
CA MET A 464 -2.30 -20.35 -18.78
C MET A 464 -3.81 -20.05 -18.84
N GLU A 465 -4.54 -20.69 -19.76
CA GLU A 465 -6.00 -20.58 -19.86
C GLU A 465 -6.65 -21.97 -19.77
N ASN A 466 -7.60 -22.14 -18.86
CA ASN A 466 -8.33 -23.40 -18.63
C ASN A 466 -7.42 -24.63 -18.38
N GLY A 467 -6.23 -24.42 -17.81
CA GLY A 467 -5.24 -25.48 -17.53
C GLY A 467 -4.36 -25.87 -18.73
N ALA A 468 -4.40 -25.12 -19.83
CA ALA A 468 -3.50 -25.28 -20.97
C ALA A 468 -2.76 -23.98 -21.29
N TRP A 469 -1.56 -24.08 -21.86
CA TRP A 469 -0.86 -22.94 -22.42
C TRP A 469 -1.53 -22.53 -23.74
N ALA A 470 -1.88 -21.25 -23.88
CA ALA A 470 -2.48 -20.68 -25.07
C ALA A 470 -1.77 -19.36 -25.45
N PRO A 471 -1.67 -19.01 -26.75
CA PRO A 471 -1.12 -17.72 -27.17
C PRO A 471 -1.88 -16.54 -26.55
N ILE A 472 -1.17 -15.50 -26.13
CA ILE A 472 -1.78 -14.32 -25.51
C ILE A 472 -2.76 -13.63 -26.48
N ASN A 473 -3.94 -13.27 -25.98
CA ASN A 473 -4.92 -12.50 -26.75
C ASN A 473 -4.63 -11.00 -26.58
N PRO A 474 -4.30 -10.24 -27.64
CA PRO A 474 -3.89 -8.84 -27.53
C PRO A 474 -4.99 -7.92 -26.95
N ASP A 475 -6.26 -8.24 -27.19
CA ASP A 475 -7.41 -7.42 -26.80
C ASP A 475 -8.00 -7.81 -25.43
N LYS A 476 -7.68 -9.01 -24.91
CA LYS A 476 -8.08 -9.46 -23.57
C LYS A 476 -7.44 -8.56 -22.51
N GLN A 477 -8.19 -8.24 -21.46
CA GLN A 477 -7.64 -7.66 -20.23
C GLN A 477 -7.19 -8.80 -19.32
N TYR A 478 -5.94 -8.74 -18.86
CA TYR A 478 -5.37 -9.68 -17.89
C TYR A 478 -5.19 -8.98 -16.54
N LEU A 479 -5.39 -9.72 -15.44
CA LEU A 479 -5.04 -9.25 -14.09
C LEU A 479 -3.62 -9.72 -13.76
N VAL A 480 -2.72 -8.75 -13.60
CA VAL A 480 -1.27 -8.93 -13.52
C VAL A 480 -0.77 -8.43 -12.17
N ALA A 481 0.24 -9.09 -11.60
CA ALA A 481 0.99 -8.60 -10.45
C ALA A 481 2.47 -8.34 -10.77
N THR A 482 3.09 -7.44 -10.03
CA THR A 482 4.50 -7.04 -10.16
C THR A 482 4.95 -6.31 -8.87
N ASN A 483 6.07 -5.59 -8.91
CA ASN A 483 6.44 -4.62 -7.87
C ASN A 483 5.95 -3.21 -8.21
N ASN A 484 5.62 -2.42 -7.19
CA ASN A 484 5.20 -1.01 -7.33
C ASN A 484 6.11 -0.18 -8.26
N TYR A 485 7.44 -0.30 -8.14
CA TYR A 485 8.41 0.39 -9.00
C TYR A 485 8.21 0.09 -10.51
N VAL A 486 8.12 -1.19 -10.89
CA VAL A 486 7.85 -1.61 -12.28
C VAL A 486 6.47 -1.17 -12.74
N ARG A 487 5.45 -1.29 -11.88
CA ARG A 487 4.09 -0.86 -12.23
C ARG A 487 4.01 0.64 -12.52
N GLN A 488 4.72 1.45 -11.73
CA GLN A 488 4.84 2.90 -11.91
C GLN A 488 5.75 3.31 -13.08
N GLY A 489 6.21 2.36 -13.89
CA GLY A 489 6.99 2.61 -15.12
C GLY A 489 8.50 2.66 -14.93
N GLY A 490 8.99 2.26 -13.74
CA GLY A 490 10.39 2.01 -13.46
C GLY A 490 11.03 1.03 -14.45
N ASP A 491 12.36 1.08 -14.56
CA ASP A 491 13.17 0.29 -15.52
C ASP A 491 12.74 0.38 -17.02
N GLY A 492 11.82 1.29 -17.39
CA GLY A 492 11.33 1.45 -18.77
C GLY A 492 9.95 0.85 -19.03
N TYR A 493 9.27 0.34 -18.00
CA TYR A 493 7.92 -0.22 -18.09
C TYR A 493 6.81 0.85 -18.17
N LYS A 494 7.05 1.99 -18.84
CA LYS A 494 6.09 3.12 -18.92
C LYS A 494 4.69 2.71 -19.39
N VAL A 495 4.60 1.70 -20.25
CA VAL A 495 3.34 1.11 -20.70
C VAL A 495 2.48 0.54 -19.55
N PHE A 496 3.07 0.12 -18.43
CA PHE A 496 2.34 -0.26 -17.22
C PHE A 496 1.87 0.96 -16.42
N ALA A 497 2.63 2.06 -16.41
CA ALA A 497 2.19 3.32 -15.80
C ALA A 497 0.99 3.93 -16.54
N GLU A 498 1.04 3.91 -17.88
CA GLU A 498 0.07 4.55 -18.77
C GLU A 498 -1.14 3.66 -19.11
N GLY A 499 -0.93 2.34 -19.24
CA GLY A 499 -1.94 1.38 -19.68
C GLY A 499 -2.67 0.62 -18.56
N ALA A 500 -2.21 0.72 -17.30
CA ALA A 500 -2.86 0.06 -16.17
C ALA A 500 -4.26 0.63 -15.86
N LYS A 501 -5.15 -0.26 -15.45
CA LYS A 501 -6.48 0.02 -14.92
C LYS A 501 -6.64 -0.70 -13.59
N ASP A 502 -7.46 -0.16 -12.70
CA ASP A 502 -7.73 -0.73 -11.38
C ASP A 502 -6.41 -1.10 -10.67
N ALA A 503 -5.44 -0.18 -10.70
CA ALA A 503 -4.11 -0.37 -10.16
C ALA A 503 -4.11 -0.22 -8.63
N TYR A 504 -3.44 -1.13 -7.95
CA TYR A 504 -3.20 -1.12 -6.52
C TYR A 504 -1.70 -1.35 -6.29
N ASP A 505 -1.02 -0.36 -5.71
CA ASP A 505 0.44 -0.33 -5.59
C ASP A 505 0.92 -0.71 -4.18
N TYR A 506 0.00 -0.97 -3.25
CA TYR A 506 0.24 -0.98 -1.80
C TYR A 506 0.08 -2.37 -1.17
N GLY A 507 0.30 -3.45 -1.92
CA GLY A 507 0.32 -4.79 -1.34
C GLY A 507 1.47 -5.00 -0.33
N PRO A 508 1.53 -6.18 0.32
CA PRO A 508 2.60 -6.47 1.29
C PRO A 508 4.00 -6.34 0.67
N GLY A 509 5.00 -6.05 1.51
CA GLY A 509 6.41 -6.00 1.10
C GLY A 509 6.86 -7.33 0.48
N LEU A 510 7.56 -7.25 -0.66
CA LEU A 510 7.95 -8.44 -1.42
C LEU A 510 8.87 -9.38 -0.64
N GLU A 511 9.68 -8.85 0.27
CA GLU A 511 10.49 -9.65 1.19
C GLU A 511 9.64 -10.57 2.05
N GLN A 512 8.48 -10.10 2.54
CA GLN A 512 7.56 -10.91 3.33
C GLN A 512 6.86 -11.94 2.45
N VAL A 513 6.42 -11.55 1.25
CA VAL A 513 5.80 -12.46 0.26
C VAL A 513 6.73 -13.63 -0.08
N VAL A 514 8.02 -13.37 -0.27
CA VAL A 514 9.02 -14.40 -0.56
C VAL A 514 9.37 -15.22 0.67
N ALA A 515 9.49 -14.62 1.85
CA ALA A 515 9.74 -15.33 3.10
C ALA A 515 8.59 -16.31 3.45
N ASP A 516 7.33 -15.87 3.31
CA ASP A 516 6.14 -16.70 3.53
C ASP A 516 6.09 -17.87 2.54
N TYR A 517 6.35 -17.62 1.26
CA TYR A 517 6.40 -18.65 0.23
C TYR A 517 7.52 -19.67 0.48
N LEU A 518 8.73 -19.21 0.83
CA LEU A 518 9.86 -20.09 1.18
C LEU A 518 9.53 -20.94 2.41
N GLY A 519 8.92 -20.36 3.44
CA GLY A 519 8.50 -21.08 4.65
C GLY A 519 7.44 -22.14 4.36
N ALA A 520 6.47 -21.84 3.49
CA ALA A 520 5.45 -22.79 3.05
C ALA A 520 5.99 -23.94 2.17
N HIS A 521 7.15 -23.75 1.53
CA HIS A 521 7.77 -24.72 0.61
C HIS A 521 9.06 -25.34 1.16
N ARG A 522 9.27 -25.38 2.48
CA ARG A 522 10.50 -25.89 3.10
C ARG A 522 10.64 -27.43 2.96
N PRO A 523 11.81 -27.96 2.53
CA PRO A 523 12.95 -27.24 1.96
C PRO A 523 12.68 -26.86 0.50
N TYR A 524 12.92 -25.59 0.16
CA TYR A 524 12.69 -25.08 -1.19
C TYR A 524 13.68 -25.73 -2.17
N THR A 525 13.19 -26.09 -3.35
CA THR A 525 14.05 -26.62 -4.43
C THR A 525 14.07 -25.62 -5.59
N PRO A 526 15.20 -24.95 -5.84
CA PRO A 526 15.34 -24.01 -6.96
C PRO A 526 15.14 -24.74 -8.30
N LYS A 527 14.43 -24.10 -9.23
CA LYS A 527 14.08 -24.67 -10.53
C LYS A 527 14.21 -23.65 -11.66
N LEU A 528 14.56 -24.15 -12.84
CA LEU A 528 14.29 -23.54 -14.14
C LEU A 528 13.29 -24.45 -14.85
N ASP A 529 12.25 -23.89 -15.46
CA ASP A 529 11.17 -24.65 -16.13
C ASP A 529 10.93 -24.21 -17.59
N GLY A 530 11.80 -23.37 -18.14
CA GLY A 530 11.80 -22.98 -19.56
C GLY A 530 10.74 -21.95 -19.91
N ARG A 531 10.21 -21.24 -18.90
CA ARG A 531 9.27 -20.13 -19.09
C ARG A 531 9.87 -18.93 -19.82
N ILE A 532 11.20 -18.81 -19.87
CA ILE A 532 11.89 -17.78 -20.67
C ILE A 532 12.93 -18.46 -21.58
N THR A 533 12.66 -18.44 -22.89
CA THR A 533 13.54 -19.08 -23.88
C THR A 533 14.14 -18.07 -24.85
N GLU A 534 15.47 -17.95 -24.87
CA GLU A 534 16.17 -17.29 -25.98
C GLU A 534 16.22 -18.25 -27.18
N ILE A 535 15.65 -17.84 -28.32
CA ILE A 535 15.81 -18.60 -29.57
C ILE A 535 17.07 -18.13 -30.29
N ALA A 536 17.94 -19.08 -30.61
CA ALA A 536 19.08 -18.81 -31.48
C ALA A 536 18.57 -18.54 -32.91
N ALA A 537 19.11 -17.50 -33.56
CA ALA A 537 18.93 -17.31 -34.99
C ALA A 537 19.41 -18.57 -35.73
N PRO A 538 18.68 -19.08 -36.74
CA PRO A 538 19.13 -20.22 -37.53
C PRO A 538 20.42 -19.82 -38.26
N THR A 539 21.54 -20.40 -37.86
CA THR A 539 22.83 -20.17 -38.49
C THR A 539 22.75 -20.59 -39.96
N ALA A 540 22.91 -19.63 -40.86
CA ALA A 540 23.11 -19.92 -42.28
C ALA A 540 24.32 -20.86 -42.40
N ALA A 541 24.17 -21.95 -43.16
CA ALA A 541 25.19 -22.97 -43.29
C ALA A 541 26.51 -22.37 -43.79
N ALA A 542 27.60 -22.65 -43.07
CA ALA A 542 28.91 -22.12 -43.43
C ALA A 542 29.38 -22.66 -44.78
N GLU A 543 29.81 -21.77 -45.68
CA GLU A 543 30.55 -22.16 -46.89
C GLU A 543 31.91 -22.79 -46.50
N PRO A 544 32.42 -23.75 -47.30
CA PRO A 544 33.64 -24.47 -46.98
C PRO A 544 34.88 -23.55 -47.05
N ALA A 545 35.72 -23.63 -46.01
CA ALA A 545 36.90 -22.80 -45.86
C ALA A 545 37.96 -23.05 -46.95
N LYS A 546 38.61 -21.96 -47.40
CA LYS A 546 39.75 -21.98 -48.33
C LYS A 546 41.06 -22.26 -47.57
N PRO A 547 42.03 -23.03 -48.12
CA PRO A 547 43.25 -23.40 -47.39
C PRO A 547 44.16 -22.21 -47.04
N ALA A 548 44.88 -22.33 -45.92
CA ALA A 548 45.79 -21.32 -45.38
C ALA A 548 47.20 -21.35 -46.00
N GLU A 549 47.89 -20.21 -45.99
CA GLU A 549 49.30 -20.03 -46.38
C GLU A 549 50.23 -20.03 -45.15
N PRO A 550 51.53 -20.39 -45.26
CA PRO A 550 52.43 -20.58 -44.11
C PRO A 550 52.98 -19.26 -43.51
N PRO A 551 53.45 -19.29 -42.24
CA PRO A 551 53.98 -18.10 -41.55
C PRO A 551 55.46 -17.81 -41.86
N ALA A 552 55.88 -16.56 -41.65
CA ALA A 552 57.26 -16.10 -41.71
C ALA A 552 57.84 -15.77 -40.31
N GLU A 553 59.17 -15.75 -40.19
CA GLU A 553 59.92 -15.84 -38.92
C GLU A 553 60.09 -14.55 -38.08
N THR A 554 60.30 -14.80 -36.78
CA THR A 554 60.95 -14.06 -35.66
C THR A 554 62.07 -13.05 -35.99
N ALA A 555 62.54 -12.10 -35.13
CA ALA A 555 62.37 -11.64 -33.72
C ALA A 555 63.21 -10.30 -33.58
N PRO A 556 63.61 -9.71 -32.41
CA PRO A 556 63.27 -9.89 -30.96
C PRO A 556 62.62 -8.61 -30.32
N ALA A 557 61.87 -8.64 -29.21
CA ALA A 557 62.09 -9.13 -27.84
C ALA A 557 63.02 -8.25 -26.97
N ASN A 558 62.46 -7.66 -25.90
CA ASN A 558 63.15 -7.02 -24.78
C ASN A 558 62.34 -7.33 -23.50
N ALA A 559 62.99 -7.62 -22.37
CA ALA A 559 62.38 -8.42 -21.30
C ALA A 559 62.24 -7.72 -19.93
N GLU A 560 61.10 -8.04 -19.27
CA GLU A 560 60.93 -8.25 -17.82
C GLU A 560 61.05 -7.07 -16.81
N PRO A 561 60.54 -7.22 -15.55
CA PRO A 561 60.04 -8.44 -14.90
C PRO A 561 58.58 -8.41 -14.38
N ALA A 562 58.07 -9.61 -14.07
CA ALA A 562 56.77 -9.84 -13.45
C ALA A 562 56.78 -9.66 -11.92
N MET A 563 55.61 -9.44 -11.32
CA MET A 563 55.38 -9.51 -9.86
C MET A 563 54.48 -10.70 -9.49
N PRO A 564 54.65 -11.30 -8.29
CA PRO A 564 54.13 -12.63 -7.98
C PRO A 564 52.69 -12.62 -7.42
N ALA A 565 52.03 -13.79 -7.53
CA ALA A 565 50.80 -14.09 -6.80
C ALA A 565 51.07 -14.31 -5.30
N MET A 566 50.11 -13.93 -4.45
CA MET A 566 50.14 -14.11 -2.98
C MET A 566 48.78 -14.63 -2.47
N PRO A 567 48.72 -15.25 -1.26
CA PRO A 567 47.89 -16.43 -1.05
C PRO A 567 46.65 -16.22 -0.15
N SER A 568 45.93 -17.33 0.05
CA SER A 568 44.80 -17.47 0.97
C SER A 568 45.18 -17.46 2.45
N GLY A 569 44.45 -16.68 3.26
CA GLY A 569 44.17 -16.95 4.68
C GLY A 569 45.17 -16.44 5.73
N SER A 570 44.70 -15.63 6.68
CA SER A 570 44.76 -15.91 8.13
C SER A 570 44.00 -14.84 8.93
N SER A 571 43.55 -15.20 10.12
CA SER A 571 42.92 -14.32 11.12
C SER A 571 43.94 -13.57 11.99
N ASP A 572 43.41 -12.59 12.74
CA ASP A 572 44.01 -11.87 13.90
C ASP A 572 45.16 -10.88 13.55
N ILE A 573 45.36 -9.74 14.23
CA ILE A 573 45.21 -9.49 15.68
C ILE A 573 44.91 -7.99 16.02
N ALA A 574 44.21 -7.80 17.15
CA ALA A 574 44.40 -6.77 18.20
C ALA A 574 44.02 -5.28 18.00
N GLY A 575 43.17 -4.81 18.92
CA GLY A 575 42.97 -3.40 19.30
C GLY A 575 42.32 -3.28 20.69
N THR A 576 43.12 -3.24 21.75
CA THR A 576 42.67 -3.30 23.17
C THR A 576 42.35 -1.92 23.76
N PRO A 577 41.31 -1.79 24.62
CA PRO A 577 41.20 -0.72 25.61
C PRO A 577 41.60 -1.19 27.03
N PRO A 578 41.98 -0.27 27.96
CA PRO A 578 42.50 -0.61 29.29
C PRO A 578 41.43 -0.83 30.37
N ALA A 579 41.81 -1.48 31.47
CA ALA A 579 40.93 -1.79 32.62
C ALA A 579 41.55 -1.41 33.98
N VAL A 580 40.75 -0.87 34.90
CA VAL A 580 40.95 -0.83 36.37
C VAL A 580 39.57 -0.69 37.07
N PRO A 581 39.39 -0.95 38.38
CA PRO A 581 38.84 -2.22 38.86
C PRO A 581 37.53 -2.10 39.68
N ALA A 582 36.94 -3.25 40.05
CA ALA A 582 35.79 -3.35 40.94
C ALA A 582 36.19 -3.64 42.40
N GLU A 583 35.30 -3.34 43.36
CA GLU A 583 35.45 -3.60 44.80
C GLU A 583 34.34 -4.53 45.37
N THR A 584 34.66 -5.23 46.46
CA THR A 584 33.98 -6.34 47.18
C THR A 584 32.83 -5.90 48.12
N ALA A 585 31.87 -6.70 48.63
CA ALA A 585 31.39 -8.12 48.54
C ALA A 585 30.01 -8.16 49.32
N PRO A 586 29.45 -9.23 49.98
CA PRO A 586 29.75 -10.68 50.06
C PRO A 586 28.51 -11.63 49.97
N ALA A 587 28.73 -12.91 50.34
CA ALA A 587 27.99 -14.14 50.01
C ALA A 587 26.71 -14.53 50.82
N ALA A 588 25.84 -15.30 50.14
CA ALA A 588 25.16 -16.58 50.53
C ALA A 588 24.25 -16.66 51.80
N PRO A 589 23.22 -17.56 51.84
CA PRO A 589 23.42 -19.03 51.89
C PRO A 589 22.46 -19.90 51.03
N ALA A 590 22.76 -21.21 50.98
CA ALA A 590 21.83 -22.30 50.59
C ALA A 590 20.80 -22.55 51.73
N GLU A 591 19.72 -23.35 51.64
CA GLU A 591 19.41 -24.59 50.89
C GLU A 591 17.89 -24.73 50.62
N THR A 592 17.50 -25.59 49.67
CA THR A 592 16.67 -26.81 49.89
C THR A 592 16.17 -27.37 48.54
N ALA A 593 15.83 -28.67 48.49
CA ALA A 593 15.63 -29.40 47.23
C ALA A 593 14.26 -30.11 47.12
N LYS A 594 13.78 -30.21 45.87
CA LYS A 594 12.69 -31.06 45.34
C LYS A 594 11.24 -30.75 45.80
N PRO A 595 10.22 -31.24 45.06
CA PRO A 595 10.27 -32.09 43.85
C PRO A 595 9.77 -31.43 42.55
N ALA A 596 10.13 -32.05 41.43
CA ALA A 596 9.56 -31.74 40.13
C ALA A 596 8.08 -32.16 40.06
N GLU A 597 7.24 -31.30 39.49
CA GLU A 597 5.85 -31.64 39.16
C GLU A 597 5.74 -32.10 37.70
N THR A 598 4.90 -33.10 37.48
CA THR A 598 4.87 -33.92 36.26
C THR A 598 4.08 -33.29 35.12
N ALA A 599 4.53 -33.51 33.88
CA ALA A 599 3.72 -33.25 32.69
C ALA A 599 2.41 -34.05 32.71
N PRO A 600 1.28 -33.49 32.27
CA PRO A 600 0.06 -34.27 32.03
C PRO A 600 0.28 -35.19 30.83
N ALA A 601 0.21 -36.51 31.05
CA ALA A 601 0.16 -37.48 29.98
C ALA A 601 -1.19 -37.43 29.26
N ALA A 602 -1.20 -37.81 27.98
CA ALA A 602 -2.44 -37.96 27.22
C ALA A 602 -3.28 -39.13 27.76
N GLU A 603 -4.59 -38.95 27.83
CA GLU A 603 -5.58 -40.01 28.05
C GLU A 603 -6.37 -40.32 26.75
N PRO A 604 -7.02 -41.50 26.66
CA PRO A 604 -7.04 -42.23 25.39
C PRO A 604 -8.35 -42.11 24.60
N ALA A 605 -8.24 -42.37 23.30
CA ALA A 605 -9.39 -42.55 22.42
C ALA A 605 -10.29 -43.72 22.87
N LYS A 606 -11.61 -43.50 22.87
CA LYS A 606 -12.63 -44.54 22.92
C LYS A 606 -13.30 -44.73 21.54
N PRO A 607 -13.94 -45.88 21.28
CA PRO A 607 -14.12 -46.40 19.93
C PRO A 607 -15.36 -45.84 19.22
N ALA A 608 -15.37 -45.97 17.90
CA ALA A 608 -16.56 -45.76 17.07
C ALA A 608 -17.63 -46.82 17.35
N GLU A 609 -18.89 -46.40 17.47
CA GLU A 609 -20.06 -47.28 17.43
C GLU A 609 -20.81 -47.15 16.10
N ALA A 610 -21.41 -48.26 15.66
CA ALA A 610 -21.99 -48.42 14.34
C ALA A 610 -23.47 -48.00 14.27
N VAL A 611 -23.88 -47.54 13.09
CA VAL A 611 -25.28 -47.18 12.78
C VAL A 611 -26.10 -48.45 12.51
N PRO A 612 -27.24 -48.69 13.20
CA PRO A 612 -28.20 -49.73 12.81
C PRO A 612 -29.20 -49.20 11.77
N ALA A 613 -29.64 -50.06 10.85
CA ALA A 613 -30.55 -49.73 9.75
C ALA A 613 -31.90 -50.45 9.85
N SER A 614 -32.97 -49.80 9.38
CA SER A 614 -34.27 -50.34 8.84
C SER A 614 -35.47 -49.45 9.20
N PRO A 615 -36.65 -49.56 8.54
CA PRO A 615 -37.01 -50.35 7.35
C PRO A 615 -37.68 -49.54 6.21
N ALA A 616 -37.98 -50.19 5.08
CA ALA A 616 -38.95 -49.74 4.07
C ALA A 616 -40.35 -50.32 4.34
N PRO A 617 -41.45 -49.75 3.80
CA PRO A 617 -42.20 -50.49 2.76
C PRO A 617 -43.02 -49.68 1.70
N ALA A 618 -43.21 -50.33 0.54
CA ALA A 618 -44.37 -50.32 -0.39
C ALA A 618 -44.70 -49.13 -1.35
N ALA A 619 -45.23 -49.49 -2.54
CA ALA A 619 -45.72 -48.64 -3.66
C ALA A 619 -47.23 -48.30 -3.50
N GLU A 620 -47.96 -47.50 -4.31
CA GLU A 620 -47.98 -47.01 -5.72
C GLU A 620 -48.68 -45.59 -5.74
N PRO A 621 -49.04 -44.87 -6.86
CA PRO A 621 -48.94 -45.13 -8.31
C PRO A 621 -48.27 -43.95 -9.11
N ALA A 622 -48.51 -43.84 -10.43
CA ALA A 622 -47.79 -42.94 -11.35
C ALA A 622 -48.52 -41.68 -11.87
N LYS A 623 -47.72 -40.63 -12.18
CA LYS A 623 -47.99 -39.39 -12.95
C LYS A 623 -48.92 -38.34 -12.31
N PRO A 624 -48.76 -37.01 -12.58
CA PRO A 624 -48.41 -36.41 -13.88
C PRO A 624 -47.02 -35.73 -13.95
N ALA A 625 -46.66 -35.24 -15.14
CA ALA A 625 -45.44 -34.48 -15.36
C ALA A 625 -45.54 -33.07 -14.76
N GLU A 626 -44.56 -32.64 -13.98
CA GLU A 626 -44.49 -31.26 -13.51
C GLU A 626 -44.18 -30.31 -14.68
N THR A 627 -45.11 -29.38 -14.91
CA THR A 627 -44.90 -28.25 -15.82
C THR A 627 -43.82 -27.33 -15.25
N LYS A 628 -42.74 -27.13 -16.02
CA LYS A 628 -41.71 -26.11 -15.75
C LYS A 628 -42.40 -24.76 -15.45
N PRO A 629 -42.05 -24.04 -14.36
CA PRO A 629 -42.60 -22.71 -14.12
C PRO A 629 -42.26 -21.79 -15.31
N ALA A 630 -43.24 -21.00 -15.76
CA ALA A 630 -43.03 -20.07 -16.86
C ALA A 630 -42.23 -18.84 -16.42
N ASP A 631 -41.40 -18.31 -17.31
CA ASP A 631 -40.70 -17.05 -17.09
C ASP A 631 -41.71 -15.90 -16.97
N THR A 632 -41.44 -14.93 -16.10
CA THR A 632 -42.33 -13.77 -15.88
C THR A 632 -41.70 -12.49 -16.42
N SER A 633 -42.49 -11.63 -17.05
CA SER A 633 -41.98 -10.38 -17.66
C SER A 633 -42.17 -9.16 -16.75
N HIS A 634 -41.15 -8.32 -16.61
CA HIS A 634 -41.22 -7.06 -15.86
C HIS A 634 -40.82 -5.86 -16.72
N THR A 635 -41.61 -4.80 -16.75
CA THR A 635 -41.28 -3.56 -17.48
C THR A 635 -40.48 -2.60 -16.59
N ILE A 636 -39.29 -2.21 -17.05
CA ILE A 636 -38.34 -1.38 -16.29
C ILE A 636 -38.94 -0.01 -15.99
N ALA A 637 -39.07 0.30 -14.71
CA ALA A 637 -39.46 1.59 -14.16
C ALA A 637 -38.24 2.38 -13.64
N ALA A 638 -38.43 3.68 -13.40
CA ALA A 638 -37.37 4.54 -12.86
C ALA A 638 -37.01 4.11 -11.43
N GLY A 639 -35.73 3.81 -11.19
CA GLY A 639 -35.23 3.31 -9.92
C GLY A 639 -35.14 1.78 -9.81
N ASP A 640 -35.60 1.03 -10.82
CA ASP A 640 -35.41 -0.43 -10.83
C ASP A 640 -33.93 -0.81 -10.92
N THR A 641 -33.54 -1.82 -10.13
CA THR A 641 -32.25 -2.49 -10.21
C THR A 641 -32.47 -4.00 -10.30
N TYR A 642 -31.56 -4.76 -10.93
CA TYR A 642 -31.65 -6.23 -10.90
C TYR A 642 -31.62 -6.79 -9.47
N TRP A 643 -30.99 -6.08 -8.53
CA TRP A 643 -30.90 -6.44 -7.12
C TRP A 643 -32.27 -6.38 -6.42
N ASP A 644 -33.00 -5.28 -6.59
CA ASP A 644 -34.32 -5.10 -5.98
C ASP A 644 -35.39 -5.93 -6.69
N LEU A 645 -35.27 -6.12 -8.02
CA LEU A 645 -36.11 -7.04 -8.78
C LEU A 645 -35.88 -8.50 -8.35
N ALA A 646 -34.64 -8.92 -8.07
CA ALA A 646 -34.36 -10.25 -7.54
C ALA A 646 -34.85 -10.44 -6.11
N ARG A 647 -34.70 -9.43 -5.24
CA ARG A 647 -35.29 -9.44 -3.90
C ARG A 647 -36.82 -9.62 -3.97
N LYS A 648 -37.48 -8.94 -4.92
CA LYS A 648 -38.93 -9.00 -5.13
C LYS A 648 -39.38 -10.32 -5.77
N ALA A 649 -38.63 -10.86 -6.72
CA ALA A 649 -38.99 -12.09 -7.45
C ALA A 649 -38.64 -13.39 -6.71
N TYR A 650 -37.56 -13.40 -5.92
CA TYR A 650 -36.99 -14.61 -5.33
C TYR A 650 -36.86 -14.57 -3.80
N GLY A 651 -37.20 -13.44 -3.16
CA GLY A 651 -36.92 -13.20 -1.74
C GLY A 651 -35.44 -12.95 -1.41
N ASP A 652 -34.55 -13.05 -2.41
CA ASP A 652 -33.10 -13.03 -2.27
C ASP A 652 -32.50 -12.15 -3.36
N ALA A 653 -31.86 -11.06 -2.94
CA ALA A 653 -31.28 -10.07 -3.82
C ALA A 653 -29.99 -10.56 -4.51
N THR A 654 -29.29 -11.54 -3.93
CA THR A 654 -28.05 -12.08 -4.51
C THR A 654 -28.29 -12.83 -5.83
N LYS A 655 -29.52 -13.31 -6.04
CA LYS A 655 -29.98 -13.98 -7.27
C LYS A 655 -30.22 -13.04 -8.46
N TRP A 656 -29.84 -11.77 -8.36
CA TRP A 656 -29.87 -10.80 -9.46
C TRP A 656 -29.13 -11.27 -10.72
N LYS A 657 -28.10 -12.12 -10.57
CA LYS A 657 -27.38 -12.73 -11.69
C LYS A 657 -28.30 -13.55 -12.60
N LEU A 658 -29.30 -14.26 -12.06
CA LEU A 658 -30.28 -15.01 -12.85
C LEU A 658 -31.09 -14.10 -13.79
N ILE A 659 -31.50 -12.92 -13.30
CA ILE A 659 -32.20 -11.93 -14.14
C ILE A 659 -31.23 -11.34 -15.17
N SER A 660 -29.99 -11.03 -14.79
CA SER A 660 -28.99 -10.52 -15.72
C SER A 660 -28.61 -11.53 -16.83
N GLU A 661 -28.57 -12.82 -16.52
CA GLU A 661 -28.22 -13.90 -17.46
C GLU A 661 -29.34 -14.18 -18.47
N ALA A 662 -30.60 -14.02 -18.05
CA ALA A 662 -31.77 -14.08 -18.92
C ALA A 662 -31.94 -12.83 -19.82
N ASN A 663 -31.23 -11.73 -19.54
CA ASN A 663 -31.40 -10.42 -20.18
C ASN A 663 -30.05 -9.82 -20.63
N LYS A 664 -29.27 -10.60 -21.40
CA LYS A 664 -27.88 -10.26 -21.78
C LYS A 664 -27.72 -8.93 -22.52
N ASP A 665 -28.78 -8.45 -23.18
CA ASP A 665 -28.79 -7.18 -23.91
C ASP A 665 -28.82 -5.95 -22.98
N PHE A 666 -29.21 -6.12 -21.71
CA PHE A 666 -29.34 -5.04 -20.72
C PHE A 666 -28.26 -5.14 -19.64
N LYS A 667 -27.41 -4.11 -19.57
CA LYS A 667 -26.28 -4.05 -18.61
C LYS A 667 -26.81 -3.81 -17.18
N PRO A 668 -26.33 -4.52 -16.15
CA PRO A 668 -26.78 -4.37 -14.75
C PRO A 668 -26.76 -2.95 -14.18
N ARG A 669 -25.88 -2.08 -14.68
CA ARG A 669 -25.74 -0.68 -14.25
C ARG A 669 -26.49 0.34 -15.14
N ARG A 670 -27.21 -0.11 -16.17
CA ARG A 670 -28.00 0.73 -17.10
C ARG A 670 -29.20 -0.06 -17.65
N LEU A 671 -30.31 -0.05 -16.92
CA LEU A 671 -31.60 -0.59 -17.38
C LEU A 671 -32.38 0.51 -18.13
N PRO A 672 -32.74 0.33 -19.41
CA PRO A 672 -33.49 1.33 -20.17
C PRO A 672 -34.98 1.33 -19.77
N LEU A 673 -35.49 2.50 -19.40
CA LEU A 673 -36.89 2.67 -18.97
C LEU A 673 -37.87 2.23 -20.05
N GLY A 674 -38.91 1.50 -19.66
CA GLY A 674 -39.94 0.97 -20.57
C GLY A 674 -39.55 -0.31 -21.32
N ALA A 675 -38.30 -0.77 -21.26
CA ALA A 675 -37.93 -2.08 -21.80
C ALA A 675 -38.42 -3.22 -20.89
N THR A 676 -38.59 -4.42 -21.45
CA THR A 676 -39.09 -5.60 -20.73
C THR A 676 -37.98 -6.57 -20.39
N LEU A 677 -37.90 -6.96 -19.12
CA LEU A 677 -37.00 -7.97 -18.59
C LEU A 677 -37.71 -9.31 -18.43
N THR A 678 -37.00 -10.39 -18.75
CA THR A 678 -37.38 -11.78 -18.43
C THR A 678 -36.87 -12.12 -17.03
N ILE A 679 -37.78 -12.46 -16.10
CA ILE A 679 -37.46 -12.96 -14.77
C ILE A 679 -37.67 -14.48 -14.80
N PRO A 680 -36.59 -15.27 -14.93
CA PRO A 680 -36.68 -16.74 -14.95
C PRO A 680 -37.07 -17.26 -13.56
N PRO A 681 -37.68 -18.45 -13.45
CA PRO A 681 -37.92 -19.04 -12.13
C PRO A 681 -36.60 -19.42 -11.45
N ALA A 682 -36.52 -19.22 -10.14
CA ALA A 682 -35.42 -19.76 -9.35
C ALA A 682 -35.47 -21.30 -9.39
N ALA A 683 -34.36 -21.94 -9.79
CA ALA A 683 -34.19 -23.36 -9.55
C ALA A 683 -34.24 -23.64 -8.04
N LYS A 684 -34.92 -24.72 -7.66
CA LYS A 684 -35.01 -25.19 -6.26
C LYS A 684 -33.70 -25.81 -5.79
#